data_AF-A0A9E5ZFF0-F1
#
_entry.id   AF-A0A9E5ZFF0-F1
#
_cell.length_a   1.000
_cell.length_b   1.000
_cell.length_c   1.000
_cell.angle_alpha   90.00
_cell.angle_beta   90.00
_cell.angle_gamma   90.00
#
_symmetry.space_group_name_H-M   'P 1'
#
loop_
_entity.id
_entity.type
_entity.pdbx_description
1 polymer ?
#
loop_
_entity_poly.entity_id
_entity_poly.type
_entity_poly.pdbx_seq_one_letter_code
_entity_poly.pdbx_strand_id
1 'polypeptide(L)'
;MAFYFFTEPSKLLDQTSTQGFGAIDEENYRLGNMFAANPSDEPKAFAVINGSVLVQQIGASDKYSIILKPSEQPDLGLPKIDFIIYKGIKKDSIIDGEQVKIPSSNENEDHLIRNIYDSLSLYETAVAYVFPDEPDAATSLGFAYSSVATETALQKADTDFLNDVFYTNDGITLPVVKSGDHIGNFDSSGDFEILIIFEKIGYQPTFSLARELDSKITFTALAATASNADTFERKHEKEQVLAFIDSAAFFGAFSTLGLQVYNGSEFVNKTGDSLYTDVISKHINRNKIYLDIRNEYDDSFNYYENYDNTVRWSLDNTDTLVDVEYDRNHEWPILVIEDSQFNVVAGDNKTIQLSLPNADNEFPLIYLKRAFREDLGIEALPETIDKFLTPITIANVTLANYVRLNQNLIIPQSNDLVFSNYFLIKYIKRTKVDDDDGSGTDTNNPTSGYSLHKRVYLDNLFPIFDMHIPFQNTDYTNLKVYQDVSHIDKLLVKDIAQANIVGDYTLRDYTSSIGVAQDPDYVTFISFPFTYNNNVNLNDDVLPLSTMEMGNNNPFLIELNSLISSVDLVRSEFTNNGQTVGFLKFINNTETTDSTFTSTDYTFNDVIILSLTTQQNTALQTLKDTNFPDGYKIYLGVKDITPIISGGNTYFSFELVLRGLRSQNDEIETHVVDSGIIAYTDAQILGIDSGHVFPVSQAYIEEDFGERTGGRHKGIDIETTSDATTPGSPVYAARGGTVERIIKATNNGTITAYLTENGGTDNNAAGIRVRILGDNGYYYYYFHLAPGTNDHLNIGDVVAIGDQIGEIGLSGEGNEVNSPAWTQYHLHFEIWSGTNYRTDKVSPYTVFPELALLPFDTHRND
;
A
#
# COMPACT_ATOMS: atom_id res chain seq x y z
N MET A 1 8.94 7.49 -24.45
CA MET A 1 8.55 6.17 -24.98
C MET A 1 7.13 6.29 -25.51
N ALA A 2 6.78 5.59 -26.58
CA ALA A 2 5.45 5.67 -27.18
C ALA A 2 4.65 4.39 -26.90
N PHE A 3 3.36 4.53 -26.63
CA PHE A 3 2.42 3.42 -26.41
C PHE A 3 1.41 3.40 -27.55
N TYR A 4 0.93 2.20 -27.90
CA TYR A 4 0.16 1.99 -29.12
C TYR A 4 -1.22 1.41 -28.81
N PHE A 5 -2.21 1.82 -29.59
CA PHE A 5 -3.51 1.16 -29.57
C PHE A 5 -3.39 -0.24 -30.21
N PHE A 6 -4.14 -1.20 -29.69
CA PHE A 6 -3.96 -2.62 -30.00
C PHE A 6 -4.36 -3.03 -31.43
N THR A 7 -5.11 -2.18 -32.15
CA THR A 7 -5.63 -2.48 -33.49
C THR A 7 -5.96 -1.20 -34.28
N GLU A 8 -6.71 -1.32 -35.37
CA GLU A 8 -7.19 -0.25 -36.23
C GLU A 8 -8.61 0.15 -35.82
N PRO A 9 -8.83 1.30 -35.14
CA PRO A 9 -10.17 1.62 -34.61
C PRO A 9 -11.25 1.73 -35.67
N SER A 10 -10.86 2.12 -36.90
CA SER A 10 -11.77 2.25 -38.05
C SER A 10 -12.35 0.92 -38.53
N LYS A 11 -11.73 -0.21 -38.19
CA LYS A 11 -12.21 -1.57 -38.50
C LYS A 11 -13.05 -2.18 -37.38
N LEU A 12 -13.15 -1.51 -36.23
CA LEU A 12 -13.94 -1.97 -35.10
C LEU A 12 -15.41 -1.55 -35.26
N LEU A 13 -16.28 -2.53 -35.06
CA LEU A 13 -17.67 -2.29 -34.74
C LEU A 13 -17.77 -1.75 -33.30
N ASP A 14 -18.81 -0.97 -33.04
CA ASP A 14 -19.07 -0.49 -31.69
C ASP A 14 -19.43 -1.67 -30.78
N GLN A 15 -18.83 -1.74 -29.59
CA GLN A 15 -19.09 -2.81 -28.63
C GLN A 15 -20.57 -2.85 -28.21
N THR A 16 -21.07 -4.07 -28.01
CA THR A 16 -22.37 -4.34 -27.39
C THR A 16 -22.24 -4.48 -25.87
N SER A 17 -23.36 -4.43 -25.13
CA SER A 17 -23.35 -4.61 -23.68
C SER A 17 -22.82 -5.97 -23.24
N THR A 18 -22.98 -7.01 -24.07
CA THR A 18 -22.47 -8.35 -23.80
C THR A 18 -20.99 -8.51 -24.14
N GLN A 19 -20.27 -7.44 -24.48
CA GLN A 19 -18.85 -7.47 -24.86
C GLN A 19 -17.96 -6.61 -23.94
N GLY A 20 -18.55 -5.78 -23.08
CA GLY A 20 -17.80 -4.93 -22.16
C GLY A 20 -17.19 -5.69 -20.99
N PHE A 21 -16.11 -5.13 -20.45
CA PHE A 21 -15.55 -5.46 -19.14
C PHE A 21 -16.56 -5.09 -18.03
N GLY A 22 -16.56 -5.88 -16.95
CA GLY A 22 -17.38 -5.60 -15.77
C GLY A 22 -18.30 -6.74 -15.37
N ALA A 23 -19.10 -6.45 -14.33
CA ALA A 23 -20.11 -7.37 -13.83
C ALA A 23 -21.17 -7.66 -14.90
N ILE A 24 -21.42 -8.94 -15.14
CA ILE A 24 -22.54 -9.42 -15.95
C ILE A 24 -23.74 -9.66 -15.03
N ASP A 25 -23.47 -10.30 -13.90
CA ASP A 25 -24.37 -10.54 -12.77
C ASP A 25 -23.55 -10.79 -11.49
N GLU A 26 -24.16 -11.38 -10.46
CA GLU A 26 -23.53 -11.66 -9.15
C GLU A 26 -22.51 -12.81 -9.21
N GLU A 27 -22.66 -13.70 -10.19
CA GLU A 27 -21.84 -14.89 -10.36
C GLU A 27 -20.82 -14.75 -11.49
N ASN A 28 -20.98 -13.78 -12.38
CA ASN A 28 -20.18 -13.64 -13.60
C ASN A 28 -19.61 -12.24 -13.74
N TYR A 29 -18.30 -12.17 -13.94
CA TYR A 29 -17.59 -10.93 -14.25
C TYR A 29 -16.68 -11.14 -15.46
N ARG A 30 -16.78 -10.26 -16.46
CA ARG A 30 -15.87 -10.29 -17.59
C ARG A 30 -14.61 -9.47 -17.30
N LEU A 31 -13.46 -10.10 -17.56
CA LEU A 31 -12.14 -9.58 -17.23
C LEU A 31 -11.50 -8.74 -18.33
N GLY A 32 -11.99 -8.81 -19.57
CA GLY A 32 -11.51 -8.04 -20.71
C GLY A 32 -12.63 -7.44 -21.57
N ASN A 33 -12.23 -6.85 -22.69
CA ASN A 33 -13.13 -6.19 -23.63
C ASN A 33 -13.13 -6.97 -24.96
N MET A 34 -14.31 -7.46 -25.35
CA MET A 34 -14.50 -8.17 -26.61
C MET A 34 -14.88 -7.20 -27.74
N PHE A 35 -14.44 -7.44 -28.95
CA PHE A 35 -14.71 -6.63 -30.12
C PHE A 35 -15.08 -7.50 -31.29
N ALA A 36 -15.77 -6.88 -32.25
CA ALA A 36 -16.07 -7.47 -33.55
C ALA A 36 -15.62 -6.51 -34.65
N ALA A 37 -15.42 -7.06 -35.85
CA ALA A 37 -15.14 -6.32 -37.07
C ALA A 37 -16.11 -6.74 -38.17
N ASN A 38 -16.19 -5.98 -39.27
CA ASN A 38 -16.93 -6.48 -40.43
C ASN A 38 -16.20 -7.72 -40.98
N PRO A 39 -16.91 -8.75 -41.48
CA PRO A 39 -16.27 -9.97 -42.00
C PRO A 39 -15.31 -9.74 -43.18
N SER A 40 -15.43 -8.61 -43.89
CA SER A 40 -14.51 -8.22 -44.96
C SER A 40 -13.27 -7.47 -44.47
N ASP A 41 -13.29 -7.00 -43.23
CA ASP A 41 -12.16 -6.31 -42.62
C ASP A 41 -11.22 -7.36 -42.04
N GLU A 42 -9.91 -7.12 -42.12
CA GLU A 42 -8.89 -7.90 -41.42
C GLU A 42 -8.18 -6.94 -40.48
N PRO A 43 -8.66 -6.80 -39.23
CA PRO A 43 -8.04 -5.90 -38.26
C PRO A 43 -6.67 -6.43 -37.87
N LYS A 44 -5.64 -5.59 -38.00
CA LYS A 44 -4.30 -5.91 -37.53
C LYS A 44 -4.25 -5.89 -36.00
N ALA A 45 -3.46 -6.77 -35.41
CA ALA A 45 -3.06 -6.70 -34.01
C ALA A 45 -1.68 -6.02 -33.93
N PHE A 46 -1.57 -5.02 -33.06
CA PHE A 46 -0.32 -4.29 -32.81
C PHE A 46 0.12 -4.46 -31.36
N ALA A 47 1.42 -4.70 -31.15
CA ALA A 47 2.01 -4.71 -29.82
C ALA A 47 1.84 -3.33 -29.16
N VAL A 48 1.14 -3.28 -28.02
CA VAL A 48 0.87 -2.03 -27.28
C VAL A 48 2.18 -1.45 -26.70
N ILE A 49 3.11 -2.35 -26.34
CA ILE A 49 4.36 -2.08 -25.66
C ILE A 49 5.44 -3.09 -26.10
N ASN A 50 6.71 -2.79 -25.84
CA ASN A 50 7.81 -3.75 -26.05
C ASN A 50 7.64 -4.96 -25.11
N GLY A 51 7.99 -6.15 -25.57
CA GLY A 51 7.93 -7.34 -24.72
C GLY A 51 8.22 -8.66 -25.43
N SER A 52 8.14 -9.74 -24.65
CA SER A 52 8.26 -11.12 -25.14
C SER A 52 6.88 -11.72 -25.42
N VAL A 53 6.79 -12.57 -26.44
CA VAL A 53 5.54 -13.12 -26.94
C VAL A 53 5.50 -14.64 -26.77
N LEU A 54 4.40 -15.12 -26.21
CA LEU A 54 3.98 -16.52 -26.23
C LEU A 54 2.67 -16.63 -27.03
N VAL A 55 2.51 -17.68 -27.84
CA VAL A 55 1.25 -17.96 -28.54
C VAL A 55 0.63 -19.25 -28.02
N GLN A 56 -0.68 -19.21 -27.76
CA GLN A 56 -1.45 -20.36 -27.29
C GLN A 56 -2.72 -20.52 -28.11
N GLN A 57 -3.14 -21.77 -28.33
CA GLN A 57 -4.39 -22.06 -29.05
C GLN A 57 -5.60 -21.85 -28.14
N ILE A 58 -6.69 -21.30 -28.70
CA ILE A 58 -7.94 -21.12 -27.97
C ILE A 58 -8.84 -22.34 -28.20
N GLY A 59 -9.04 -23.15 -27.15
CA GLY A 59 -9.79 -24.40 -27.20
C GLY A 59 -9.38 -25.29 -28.38
N ALA A 60 -10.37 -25.83 -29.10
CA ALA A 60 -10.16 -26.61 -30.32
C ALA A 60 -10.37 -25.79 -31.62
N SER A 61 -10.37 -24.45 -31.52
CA SER A 61 -10.61 -23.57 -32.66
C SER A 61 -9.33 -23.23 -33.43
N ASP A 62 -9.45 -22.74 -34.67
CA ASP A 62 -8.33 -22.15 -35.42
C ASP A 62 -8.04 -20.69 -35.01
N LYS A 63 -8.35 -20.35 -33.74
CA LYS A 63 -8.07 -19.06 -33.13
C LYS A 63 -6.97 -19.20 -32.08
N TYR A 64 -6.20 -18.13 -31.94
CA TYR A 64 -5.03 -18.10 -31.08
C TYR A 64 -5.01 -16.87 -30.20
N SER A 65 -4.34 -17.01 -29.07
CA SER A 65 -3.99 -15.92 -28.17
C SER A 65 -2.52 -15.58 -28.34
N ILE A 66 -2.20 -14.29 -28.46
CA ILE A 66 -0.85 -13.76 -28.31
C ILE A 66 -0.75 -13.16 -26.91
N ILE A 67 0.12 -13.72 -26.09
CA ILE A 67 0.40 -13.29 -24.72
C ILE A 67 1.67 -12.45 -24.77
N LEU A 68 1.54 -11.15 -24.54
CA LEU A 68 2.65 -10.22 -24.49
C LEU A 68 3.03 -9.95 -23.03
N LYS A 69 4.25 -10.34 -22.64
CA LYS A 69 4.86 -9.97 -21.36
C LYS A 69 5.69 -8.70 -21.53
N PRO A 70 5.27 -7.56 -20.96
CA PRO A 70 5.98 -6.29 -21.18
C PRO A 70 7.40 -6.31 -20.62
N SER A 71 8.36 -5.81 -21.41
CA SER A 71 9.73 -5.52 -20.94
C SER A 71 9.86 -4.09 -20.41
N GLU A 72 8.84 -3.27 -20.63
CA GLU A 72 8.75 -1.87 -20.25
C GLU A 72 7.40 -1.63 -19.56
N GLN A 73 7.25 -0.52 -18.83
CA GLN A 73 6.03 -0.19 -18.10
C GLN A 73 5.62 1.25 -18.41
N PRO A 74 4.33 1.54 -18.63
CA PRO A 74 3.86 2.91 -18.82
C PRO A 74 3.80 3.63 -17.47
N ASP A 75 4.26 4.88 -17.45
CA ASP A 75 4.13 5.74 -16.26
C ASP A 75 2.75 6.39 -16.23
N LEU A 76 1.76 5.61 -15.77
CA LEU A 76 0.36 6.03 -15.65
C LEU A 76 -0.08 6.14 -14.19
N GLY A 77 0.80 5.95 -13.21
CA GLY A 77 0.40 5.74 -11.82
C GLY A 77 -0.50 4.51 -11.62
N LEU A 78 -0.55 3.59 -12.58
CA LEU A 78 -1.23 2.31 -12.46
C LEU A 78 -0.28 1.26 -11.87
N PRO A 79 -0.81 0.15 -11.31
CA PRO A 79 0.01 -1.03 -11.05
C PRO A 79 0.74 -1.49 -12.33
N LYS A 80 1.89 -2.17 -12.15
CA LYS A 80 2.63 -2.74 -13.27
C LYS A 80 1.76 -3.71 -14.06
N ILE A 81 1.89 -3.70 -15.38
CA ILE A 81 1.26 -4.66 -16.27
C ILE A 81 2.09 -5.94 -16.25
N ASP A 82 1.50 -7.06 -15.86
CA ASP A 82 2.13 -8.39 -15.97
C ASP A 82 1.97 -8.94 -17.38
N PHE A 83 0.77 -8.84 -17.97
CA PHE A 83 0.49 -9.31 -19.32
C PHE A 83 -0.53 -8.44 -20.08
N ILE A 84 -0.38 -8.40 -21.40
CA ILE A 84 -1.43 -7.99 -22.35
C ILE A 84 -1.72 -9.19 -23.25
N ILE A 85 -2.97 -9.67 -23.28
CA ILE A 85 -3.35 -10.84 -24.07
C ILE A 85 -4.31 -10.43 -25.20
N TYR A 86 -3.92 -10.76 -26.42
CA TYR A 86 -4.67 -10.56 -27.65
C TYR A 86 -5.30 -11.88 -28.05
N LYS A 87 -6.63 -12.01 -27.94
CA LYS A 87 -7.32 -13.27 -28.17
C LYS A 87 -8.12 -13.22 -29.45
N GLY A 88 -8.19 -14.34 -30.18
CA GLY A 88 -8.94 -14.41 -31.44
C GLY A 88 -8.10 -14.05 -32.66
N ILE A 89 -6.79 -14.31 -32.63
CA ILE A 89 -5.88 -14.17 -33.76
C ILE A 89 -6.08 -15.31 -34.76
N LYS A 90 -6.14 -15.00 -36.06
CA LYS A 90 -6.24 -15.99 -37.13
C LYS A 90 -4.98 -16.84 -37.22
N LYS A 91 -5.14 -18.17 -37.29
CA LYS A 91 -4.03 -19.11 -37.49
C LYS A 91 -3.10 -18.74 -38.63
N ASP A 92 -3.67 -18.57 -39.83
CA ASP A 92 -2.96 -18.31 -41.08
C ASP A 92 -2.33 -16.91 -41.18
N SER A 93 -2.54 -16.07 -40.15
CA SER A 93 -1.80 -14.84 -40.00
C SER A 93 -0.39 -15.06 -39.45
N ILE A 94 -0.15 -16.17 -38.74
CA ILE A 94 1.12 -16.43 -38.04
C ILE A 94 1.71 -17.84 -38.26
N ILE A 95 0.91 -18.83 -38.67
CA ILE A 95 1.31 -20.24 -38.81
C ILE A 95 0.89 -20.77 -40.19
N ASP A 96 1.77 -21.53 -40.85
CA ASP A 96 1.46 -22.32 -42.06
C ASP A 96 1.80 -23.81 -41.82
N GLY A 97 0.77 -24.64 -41.66
CA GLY A 97 0.94 -26.03 -41.25
C GLY A 97 1.48 -26.17 -39.82
N GLU A 98 2.69 -26.72 -39.71
CA GLU A 98 3.46 -26.86 -38.45
C GLU A 98 4.56 -25.79 -38.32
N GLN A 99 4.74 -24.95 -39.35
CA GLN A 99 5.80 -23.96 -39.44
C GLN A 99 5.27 -22.56 -39.14
N VAL A 100 6.16 -21.67 -38.72
CA VAL A 100 5.89 -20.23 -38.72
C VAL A 100 5.62 -19.79 -40.15
N LYS A 101 4.61 -18.93 -40.34
CA LYS A 101 4.27 -18.39 -41.66
C LYS A 101 5.47 -17.67 -42.27
N ILE A 102 5.65 -17.77 -43.59
CA ILE A 102 6.67 -16.99 -44.30
C ILE A 102 6.30 -15.50 -44.28
N PRO A 103 7.20 -14.58 -43.87
CA PRO A 103 6.89 -13.16 -43.81
C PRO A 103 6.59 -12.61 -45.22
N SER A 104 5.60 -11.72 -45.31
CA SER A 104 5.31 -11.03 -46.58
C SER A 104 6.47 -10.12 -47.01
N SER A 105 6.50 -9.79 -48.31
CA SER A 105 7.47 -8.85 -48.88
C SER A 105 7.28 -7.40 -48.43
N ASN A 106 6.21 -7.11 -47.69
CA ASN A 106 5.92 -5.78 -47.16
C ASN A 106 6.58 -5.62 -45.79
N GLU A 107 7.59 -4.75 -45.71
CA GLU A 107 8.36 -4.51 -44.49
C GLU A 107 7.50 -3.94 -43.34
N ASN A 108 6.35 -3.34 -43.64
CA ASN A 108 5.43 -2.83 -42.63
C ASN A 108 4.41 -3.88 -42.12
N GLU A 109 4.56 -5.14 -42.55
CA GLU A 109 3.69 -6.26 -42.16
C GLU A 109 4.53 -7.39 -41.56
N ASP A 110 3.84 -8.33 -40.91
CA ASP A 110 4.38 -9.52 -40.24
C ASP A 110 5.64 -9.30 -39.38
N HIS A 111 5.66 -8.27 -38.52
CA HIS A 111 6.85 -7.91 -37.73
C HIS A 111 7.26 -9.04 -36.76
N LEU A 112 6.31 -9.64 -36.04
CA LEU A 112 6.59 -10.80 -35.17
C LEU A 112 7.27 -11.94 -35.94
N ILE A 113 6.70 -12.28 -37.09
CA ILE A 113 7.19 -13.33 -37.97
C ILE A 113 8.59 -12.99 -38.46
N ARG A 114 8.81 -11.77 -38.94
CA ARG A 114 10.11 -11.31 -39.40
C ARG A 114 11.15 -11.37 -38.28
N ASN A 115 10.80 -10.97 -37.05
CA ASN A 115 11.71 -11.04 -35.91
C ASN A 115 12.17 -12.48 -35.61
N ILE A 116 11.29 -13.48 -35.80
CA ILE A 116 11.64 -14.90 -35.66
C ILE A 116 12.66 -15.31 -36.73
N TYR A 117 12.39 -14.98 -37.99
CA TYR A 117 13.28 -15.29 -39.12
C TYR A 117 14.63 -14.58 -39.02
N ASP A 118 14.64 -13.31 -38.60
CA ASP A 118 15.86 -12.55 -38.38
C ASP A 118 16.69 -13.15 -37.24
N SER A 119 16.04 -13.61 -36.16
CA SER A 119 16.71 -14.29 -35.05
C SER A 119 17.33 -15.62 -35.48
N LEU A 120 16.62 -16.40 -36.30
CA LEU A 120 17.15 -17.63 -36.89
C LEU A 120 18.37 -17.33 -37.78
N SER A 121 18.28 -16.36 -38.67
CA SER A 121 19.38 -15.95 -39.56
C SER A 121 20.64 -15.51 -38.80
N LEU A 122 20.45 -14.78 -37.70
CA LEU A 122 21.54 -14.41 -36.80
C LEU A 122 22.18 -15.65 -36.14
N TYR A 123 21.36 -16.60 -35.69
CA TYR A 123 21.83 -17.85 -35.12
C TYR A 123 22.61 -18.69 -36.14
N GLU A 124 22.06 -18.91 -37.34
CA GLU A 124 22.70 -19.61 -38.45
C GLU A 124 24.07 -19.03 -38.81
N THR A 125 24.16 -17.69 -38.84
CA THR A 125 25.41 -16.97 -39.06
C THR A 125 26.41 -17.24 -37.93
N ALA A 126 25.95 -17.24 -36.67
CA ALA A 126 26.79 -17.48 -35.51
C ALA A 126 27.34 -18.92 -35.46
N VAL A 127 26.56 -19.92 -35.88
CA VAL A 127 26.96 -21.33 -35.90
C VAL A 127 27.54 -21.81 -37.24
N ALA A 128 27.57 -20.95 -38.26
CA ALA A 128 27.99 -21.25 -39.63
C ALA A 128 27.26 -22.48 -40.22
N TYR A 129 25.96 -22.59 -39.95
CA TYR A 129 25.09 -23.67 -40.42
C TYR A 129 23.75 -23.08 -40.84
N VAL A 130 23.26 -23.48 -42.02
CA VAL A 130 21.96 -23.05 -42.54
C VAL A 130 20.98 -24.22 -42.36
N PHE A 131 19.87 -23.97 -41.68
CA PHE A 131 18.80 -24.94 -41.53
C PHE A 131 18.02 -25.02 -42.86
N PRO A 132 17.67 -26.24 -43.31
CA PRO A 132 16.98 -26.42 -44.59
C PRO A 132 15.49 -26.10 -44.53
N ASP A 133 14.92 -26.05 -43.32
CA ASP A 133 13.48 -25.94 -43.07
C ASP A 133 13.15 -24.59 -42.43
N GLU A 134 11.91 -24.16 -42.61
CA GLU A 134 11.36 -22.97 -41.96
C GLU A 134 11.36 -23.13 -40.42
N PRO A 135 11.23 -22.04 -39.64
CA PRO A 135 11.14 -22.14 -38.18
C PRO A 135 9.88 -22.89 -37.74
N ASP A 136 10.04 -23.90 -36.88
CA ASP A 136 8.92 -24.66 -36.32
C ASP A 136 8.07 -23.77 -35.39
N ALA A 137 6.74 -23.80 -35.55
CA ALA A 137 5.84 -23.01 -34.72
C ALA A 137 5.83 -23.49 -33.25
N ALA A 138 6.01 -24.79 -33.00
CA ALA A 138 6.09 -25.40 -31.67
C ALA A 138 7.12 -24.69 -30.79
N THR A 139 8.33 -24.50 -31.31
CA THR A 139 9.43 -23.90 -30.57
C THR A 139 9.48 -22.39 -30.74
N SER A 140 9.24 -21.85 -31.94
CA SER A 140 9.44 -20.42 -32.21
C SER A 140 8.33 -19.52 -31.67
N LEU A 141 7.13 -20.06 -31.42
CA LEU A 141 5.98 -19.33 -30.87
C LEU A 141 5.54 -19.87 -29.50
N GLY A 142 6.22 -20.90 -28.98
CA GLY A 142 5.91 -21.54 -27.70
C GLY A 142 4.67 -22.44 -27.72
N PHE A 143 4.25 -22.95 -28.89
CA PHE A 143 3.15 -23.92 -28.98
C PHE A 143 3.46 -25.28 -28.36
N ALA A 144 4.75 -25.59 -28.18
CA ALA A 144 5.15 -26.81 -27.52
C ALA A 144 4.66 -26.85 -26.06
N TYR A 145 4.44 -25.69 -25.43
CA TYR A 145 3.80 -25.59 -24.11
C TYR A 145 2.31 -25.95 -24.19
N SER A 146 1.98 -27.17 -23.79
CA SER A 146 0.64 -27.74 -23.94
C SER A 146 0.32 -28.74 -22.85
N SER A 147 -0.96 -28.90 -22.50
CA SER A 147 -1.39 -29.88 -21.50
C SER A 147 -1.15 -31.33 -21.93
N VAL A 148 -1.02 -31.56 -23.25
CA VAL A 148 -0.78 -32.88 -23.86
C VAL A 148 0.65 -33.07 -24.35
N ALA A 149 1.58 -32.14 -24.03
CA ALA A 149 2.99 -32.31 -24.38
C ALA A 149 3.56 -33.58 -23.71
N THR A 150 4.39 -34.32 -24.44
CA THR A 150 5.01 -35.56 -23.93
C THR A 150 6.22 -35.31 -23.03
N GLU A 151 6.87 -34.15 -23.20
CA GLU A 151 8.01 -33.74 -22.39
C GLU A 151 7.52 -32.99 -21.16
N THR A 152 7.92 -33.43 -19.97
CA THR A 152 7.44 -32.84 -18.70
C THR A 152 7.74 -31.35 -18.58
N ALA A 153 8.87 -30.88 -19.11
CA ALA A 153 9.22 -29.45 -19.09
C ALA A 153 8.23 -28.58 -19.92
N LEU A 154 7.66 -29.15 -20.98
CA LEU A 154 6.74 -28.47 -21.90
C LEU A 154 5.26 -28.76 -21.55
N GLN A 155 5.01 -29.65 -20.58
CA GLN A 155 3.67 -29.99 -20.16
C GLN A 155 3.11 -28.86 -19.29
N LYS A 156 2.20 -28.07 -19.86
CA LYS A 156 1.53 -26.94 -19.20
C LYS A 156 0.02 -27.10 -19.23
N ALA A 157 -0.56 -27.55 -18.12
CA ALA A 157 -1.99 -27.66 -17.90
C ALA A 157 -2.64 -26.27 -17.74
N ASP A 158 -3.97 -26.22 -17.83
CA ASP A 158 -4.71 -24.95 -17.74
C ASP A 158 -4.62 -24.31 -16.34
N THR A 159 -4.31 -25.10 -15.32
CA THR A 159 -4.06 -24.64 -13.93
C THR A 159 -2.66 -24.11 -13.71
N ASP A 160 -1.71 -24.36 -14.62
CA ASP A 160 -0.33 -23.90 -14.47
C ASP A 160 -0.25 -22.40 -14.78
N PHE A 161 0.74 -21.72 -14.20
CA PHE A 161 0.91 -20.28 -14.34
C PHE A 161 1.58 -19.91 -15.66
N LEU A 162 1.13 -18.81 -16.28
CA LEU A 162 1.75 -18.27 -17.49
C LEU A 162 3.20 -17.86 -17.27
N ASN A 163 3.52 -17.37 -16.07
CA ASN A 163 4.86 -16.90 -15.76
C ASN A 163 5.92 -17.99 -15.90
N ASP A 164 5.57 -19.27 -15.67
CA ASP A 164 6.51 -20.39 -15.76
C ASP A 164 7.31 -20.41 -17.05
N VAL A 165 6.71 -20.08 -18.20
CA VAL A 165 7.35 -20.23 -19.52
C VAL A 165 8.15 -19.02 -19.97
N PHE A 166 8.00 -17.88 -19.31
CA PHE A 166 8.79 -16.68 -19.63
C PHE A 166 10.17 -16.69 -18.96
N TYR A 167 10.39 -17.66 -18.07
CA TYR A 167 11.63 -17.80 -17.31
C TYR A 167 12.18 -19.24 -17.30
N THR A 168 11.73 -20.12 -18.19
CA THR A 168 12.30 -21.47 -18.33
C THR A 168 13.61 -21.45 -19.12
N ASN A 169 14.47 -22.42 -18.80
CA ASN A 169 15.70 -22.74 -19.56
C ASN A 169 15.55 -24.10 -20.28
N ASP A 170 14.38 -24.38 -20.85
CA ASP A 170 14.06 -25.65 -21.53
C ASP A 170 14.49 -25.69 -23.01
N GLY A 171 15.21 -24.67 -23.48
CA GLY A 171 15.70 -24.57 -24.84
C GLY A 171 14.73 -23.91 -25.82
N ILE A 172 13.57 -23.44 -25.36
CA ILE A 172 12.67 -22.59 -26.14
C ILE A 172 12.99 -21.12 -25.87
N THR A 173 13.29 -20.36 -26.93
CA THR A 173 13.47 -18.90 -26.85
C THR A 173 12.23 -18.22 -27.41
N LEU A 174 11.49 -17.52 -26.56
CA LEU A 174 10.32 -16.75 -26.98
C LEU A 174 10.71 -15.50 -27.79
N PRO A 175 9.97 -15.17 -28.86
CA PRO A 175 10.27 -13.99 -29.67
C PRO A 175 9.98 -12.69 -28.94
N VAL A 176 10.71 -11.65 -29.30
CA VAL A 176 10.53 -10.29 -28.79
C VAL A 176 9.90 -9.40 -29.86
N VAL A 177 9.07 -8.46 -29.42
CA VAL A 177 8.42 -7.46 -30.28
C VAL A 177 8.62 -6.07 -29.72
N LYS A 178 8.57 -5.08 -30.61
CA LYS A 178 8.55 -3.66 -30.27
C LYS A 178 7.12 -3.14 -30.29
N SER A 179 6.89 -2.12 -29.48
CA SER A 179 5.68 -1.30 -29.47
C SER A 179 5.37 -0.80 -30.90
N GLY A 180 4.15 -1.06 -31.36
CA GLY A 180 3.68 -0.79 -32.72
C GLY A 180 3.92 -1.91 -33.74
N ASP A 181 4.68 -2.95 -33.41
CA ASP A 181 4.89 -4.10 -34.30
C ASP A 181 3.55 -4.78 -34.63
N HIS A 182 3.35 -5.11 -35.90
CA HIS A 182 2.24 -5.95 -36.35
C HIS A 182 2.52 -7.42 -35.97
N ILE A 183 1.72 -7.95 -35.06
CA ILE A 183 1.91 -9.27 -34.42
C ILE A 183 0.95 -10.36 -34.92
N GLY A 184 0.02 -10.02 -35.81
CA GLY A 184 -0.94 -10.95 -36.39
C GLY A 184 -2.24 -10.24 -36.80
N ASN A 185 -3.21 -10.98 -37.31
CA ASN A 185 -4.52 -10.44 -37.68
C ASN A 185 -5.61 -11.04 -36.79
N PHE A 186 -6.52 -10.20 -36.31
CA PHE A 186 -7.74 -10.67 -35.63
C PHE A 186 -8.68 -11.38 -36.61
N ASP A 187 -9.38 -12.39 -36.11
CA ASP A 187 -10.40 -13.11 -36.86
C ASP A 187 -11.72 -12.34 -36.88
N SER A 188 -12.00 -11.67 -37.99
CA SER A 188 -13.23 -10.90 -38.22
C SER A 188 -14.49 -11.73 -38.43
N SER A 189 -14.39 -13.07 -38.47
CA SER A 189 -15.57 -13.94 -38.57
C SER A 189 -16.35 -14.07 -37.25
N GLY A 190 -15.78 -13.59 -36.14
CA GLY A 190 -16.46 -13.52 -34.85
C GLY A 190 -15.76 -12.55 -33.90
N ASP A 191 -16.01 -12.71 -32.62
CA ASP A 191 -15.42 -11.84 -31.61
C ASP A 191 -13.95 -12.18 -31.35
N PHE A 192 -13.21 -11.16 -30.93
CA PHE A 192 -11.84 -11.18 -30.41
C PHE A 192 -11.76 -10.34 -29.13
N GLU A 193 -10.79 -10.59 -28.26
CA GLU A 193 -10.69 -9.95 -26.94
C GLU A 193 -9.31 -9.31 -26.73
N ILE A 194 -9.29 -8.17 -26.04
CA ILE A 194 -8.07 -7.62 -25.41
C ILE A 194 -8.22 -7.71 -23.90
N LEU A 195 -7.18 -8.24 -23.25
CA LEU A 195 -7.12 -8.42 -21.81
C LEU A 195 -5.84 -7.78 -21.27
N ILE A 196 -5.94 -6.95 -20.25
CA ILE A 196 -4.80 -6.28 -19.62
C ILE A 196 -4.79 -6.68 -18.15
N ILE A 197 -3.67 -7.28 -17.72
CA ILE A 197 -3.51 -7.88 -16.40
C ILE A 197 -2.41 -7.14 -15.65
N PHE A 198 -2.71 -6.69 -14.44
CA PHE A 198 -1.76 -6.10 -13.52
C PHE A 198 -1.07 -7.15 -12.66
N GLU A 199 0.16 -6.84 -12.28
CA GLU A 199 0.86 -7.52 -11.20
C GLU A 199 0.14 -7.26 -9.87
N LYS A 200 -0.27 -8.33 -9.20
CA LYS A 200 -0.92 -8.29 -7.88
C LYS A 200 -0.38 -9.43 -7.03
N ILE A 201 -0.02 -9.16 -5.78
CA ILE A 201 0.39 -10.20 -4.82
C ILE A 201 -0.80 -11.12 -4.53
N GLY A 202 -0.56 -12.44 -4.53
CA GLY A 202 -1.62 -13.44 -4.33
C GLY A 202 -2.44 -13.73 -5.59
N TYR A 203 -2.05 -13.19 -6.75
CA TYR A 203 -2.68 -13.52 -8.03
C TYR A 203 -1.64 -13.84 -9.10
N GLN A 204 -1.83 -14.97 -9.80
CA GLN A 204 -0.99 -15.38 -10.91
C GLN A 204 -1.85 -15.86 -12.08
N PRO A 205 -1.74 -15.25 -13.28
CA PRO A 205 -2.48 -15.67 -14.45
C PRO A 205 -2.12 -17.10 -14.86
N THR A 206 -3.12 -17.90 -15.23
CA THR A 206 -2.94 -19.31 -15.64
C THR A 206 -3.08 -19.49 -17.15
N PHE A 207 -2.65 -20.64 -17.65
CA PHE A 207 -2.84 -21.03 -19.06
C PHE A 207 -4.33 -21.12 -19.47
N SER A 208 -5.25 -21.41 -18.54
CA SER A 208 -6.69 -21.38 -18.80
C SER A 208 -7.11 -20.04 -19.40
N LEU A 209 -6.66 -18.95 -18.77
CA LEU A 209 -6.97 -17.59 -19.20
C LEU A 209 -6.41 -17.29 -20.59
N ALA A 210 -5.27 -17.88 -20.98
CA ALA A 210 -4.73 -17.72 -22.33
C ALA A 210 -5.45 -18.59 -23.39
N ARG A 211 -6.09 -19.69 -22.98
CA ARG A 211 -6.67 -20.69 -23.89
C ARG A 211 -8.20 -20.58 -24.05
N GLU A 212 -8.83 -19.63 -23.39
CA GLU A 212 -10.24 -19.28 -23.57
C GLU A 212 -10.42 -17.97 -24.38
N LEU A 213 -11.52 -17.85 -25.13
CA LEU A 213 -11.80 -16.63 -25.91
C LEU A 213 -12.42 -15.51 -25.08
N ASP A 214 -13.30 -15.85 -24.14
CA ASP A 214 -14.09 -14.91 -23.34
C ASP A 214 -13.68 -15.06 -21.88
N SER A 215 -12.84 -14.14 -21.40
CA SER A 215 -12.24 -14.21 -20.06
C SER A 215 -13.26 -13.88 -18.98
N LYS A 216 -13.62 -14.85 -18.14
CA LYS A 216 -14.60 -14.64 -17.07
C LYS A 216 -14.19 -15.30 -15.77
N ILE A 217 -14.47 -14.59 -14.68
CA ILE A 217 -14.66 -15.25 -13.39
C ILE A 217 -16.13 -15.67 -13.33
N THR A 218 -16.34 -16.95 -13.06
CA THR A 218 -17.67 -17.55 -12.97
C THR A 218 -17.78 -18.34 -11.68
N PHE A 219 -18.87 -18.12 -10.97
CA PHE A 219 -19.14 -18.82 -9.73
C PHE A 219 -20.43 -19.64 -9.79
N THR A 220 -20.53 -20.61 -8.88
CA THR A 220 -21.82 -21.25 -8.58
C THR A 220 -22.59 -20.37 -7.60
N ALA A 221 -23.88 -20.11 -7.83
CA ALA A 221 -24.70 -19.35 -6.88
C ALA A 221 -24.62 -19.95 -5.47
N LEU A 222 -24.47 -19.10 -4.46
CA LEU A 222 -24.43 -19.54 -3.06
C LEU A 222 -25.78 -20.15 -2.66
N ALA A 223 -25.73 -21.18 -1.82
CA ALA A 223 -26.96 -21.74 -1.26
C ALA A 223 -27.64 -20.71 -0.34
N ALA A 224 -28.97 -20.76 -0.22
CA ALA A 224 -29.70 -19.92 0.75
C ALA A 224 -29.32 -20.19 2.22
N THR A 225 -28.56 -21.26 2.47
CA THR A 225 -28.00 -21.64 3.78
C THR A 225 -26.47 -21.51 3.80
N ALA A 226 -25.88 -20.75 2.87
CA ALA A 226 -24.46 -20.48 2.86
C ALA A 226 -24.04 -19.87 4.20
N SER A 227 -22.90 -20.33 4.69
CA SER A 227 -22.31 -19.84 5.92
C SER A 227 -21.68 -18.47 5.73
N ASN A 228 -21.24 -17.86 6.82
CA ASN A 228 -20.43 -16.65 6.74
C ASN A 228 -19.10 -16.93 6.02
N ALA A 229 -18.48 -18.09 6.28
CA ALA A 229 -17.27 -18.51 5.58
C ALA A 229 -17.47 -18.67 4.07
N ASP A 230 -18.57 -19.29 3.61
CA ASP A 230 -18.87 -19.44 2.18
C ASP A 230 -19.03 -18.07 1.48
N THR A 231 -19.72 -17.14 2.14
CA THR A 231 -19.93 -15.77 1.63
C THR A 231 -18.61 -14.99 1.58
N PHE A 232 -17.76 -15.12 2.60
CA PHE A 232 -16.46 -14.47 2.62
C PHE A 232 -15.50 -15.09 1.60
N GLU A 233 -15.49 -16.41 1.43
CA GLU A 233 -14.70 -17.07 0.39
C GLU A 233 -15.10 -16.57 -1.00
N ARG A 234 -16.42 -16.44 -1.28
CA ARG A 234 -16.90 -15.80 -2.51
C ARG A 234 -16.34 -14.39 -2.67
N LYS A 235 -16.41 -13.57 -1.61
CA LYS A 235 -15.87 -12.20 -1.63
C LYS A 235 -14.37 -12.19 -1.92
N HIS A 236 -13.61 -13.09 -1.30
CA HIS A 236 -12.18 -13.25 -1.54
C HIS A 236 -11.86 -13.65 -2.98
N GLU A 237 -12.60 -14.58 -3.57
CA GLU A 237 -12.43 -14.91 -4.99
C GLU A 237 -12.77 -13.73 -5.90
N LYS A 238 -13.78 -12.92 -5.55
CA LYS A 238 -14.14 -11.69 -6.28
C LYS A 238 -13.00 -10.67 -6.29
N GLU A 239 -12.09 -10.63 -5.30
CA GLU A 239 -10.93 -9.73 -5.26
C GLU A 239 -9.99 -9.88 -6.46
N GLN A 240 -10.03 -11.01 -7.16
CA GLN A 240 -9.19 -11.26 -8.35
C GLN A 240 -9.48 -10.27 -9.48
N VAL A 241 -10.68 -9.67 -9.56
CA VAL A 241 -10.99 -8.67 -10.60
C VAL A 241 -10.11 -7.42 -10.50
N LEU A 242 -9.55 -7.13 -9.32
CA LEU A 242 -8.62 -6.01 -9.10
C LEU A 242 -7.25 -6.18 -9.77
N ALA A 243 -6.97 -7.36 -10.32
CA ALA A 243 -5.81 -7.62 -11.18
C ALA A 243 -6.08 -7.27 -12.65
N PHE A 244 -7.27 -6.76 -13.00
CA PHE A 244 -7.67 -6.48 -14.37
C PHE A 244 -8.17 -5.04 -14.52
N ILE A 245 -8.10 -4.53 -15.76
CA ILE A 245 -8.58 -3.19 -16.09
C ILE A 245 -9.37 -3.21 -17.40
N ASP A 246 -10.45 -2.42 -17.45
CA ASP A 246 -11.16 -2.13 -18.69
C ASP A 246 -10.22 -1.46 -19.70
N SER A 247 -10.17 -1.97 -20.93
CA SER A 247 -9.35 -1.39 -21.98
C SER A 247 -9.73 0.07 -22.29
N ALA A 248 -10.99 0.46 -22.12
CA ALA A 248 -11.44 1.85 -22.24
C ALA A 248 -10.77 2.75 -21.20
N ALA A 249 -10.69 2.30 -19.95
CA ALA A 249 -10.06 3.03 -18.86
C ALA A 249 -8.53 3.04 -18.98
N PHE A 250 -7.92 1.92 -19.41
CA PHE A 250 -6.50 1.83 -19.67
C PHE A 250 -6.06 2.77 -20.81
N PHE A 251 -6.70 2.67 -21.99
CA PHE A 251 -6.37 3.57 -23.10
C PHE A 251 -6.76 5.01 -22.81
N GLY A 252 -7.81 5.23 -21.99
CA GLY A 252 -8.18 6.57 -21.55
C GLY A 252 -7.23 7.20 -20.55
N ALA A 253 -6.39 6.42 -19.88
CA ALA A 253 -5.31 6.94 -19.07
C ALA A 253 -4.27 7.75 -19.87
N PHE A 254 -4.24 7.58 -21.19
CA PHE A 254 -3.36 8.32 -22.12
C PHE A 254 -4.00 9.62 -22.65
N SER A 255 -5.12 10.10 -22.08
CA SER A 255 -5.80 11.30 -22.57
C SER A 255 -4.90 12.53 -22.64
N THR A 256 -3.95 12.68 -21.71
CA THR A 256 -2.97 13.79 -21.66
C THR A 256 -1.62 13.41 -22.25
N LEU A 257 -1.14 12.18 -22.05
CA LEU A 257 0.17 11.71 -22.53
C LEU A 257 0.21 11.42 -24.05
N GLY A 258 -0.93 11.00 -24.60
CA GLY A 258 -1.08 10.59 -25.99
C GLY A 258 -0.86 9.11 -26.24
N LEU A 259 -1.59 8.59 -27.22
CA LEU A 259 -1.54 7.20 -27.68
C LEU A 259 -1.30 7.15 -29.19
N GLN A 260 -0.40 6.29 -29.65
CA GLN A 260 -0.16 6.05 -31.08
C GLN A 260 -1.27 5.17 -31.66
N VAL A 261 -1.99 5.69 -32.65
CA VAL A 261 -3.14 5.00 -33.26
C VAL A 261 -2.92 4.84 -34.74
N TYR A 262 -3.04 3.61 -35.26
CA TYR A 262 -2.89 3.35 -36.69
C TYR A 262 -4.12 3.82 -37.45
N ASN A 263 -3.93 4.71 -38.43
CA ASN A 263 -5.01 5.29 -39.23
C ASN A 263 -5.27 4.55 -40.56
N GLY A 264 -4.62 3.41 -40.80
CA GLY A 264 -4.63 2.67 -42.06
C GLY A 264 -3.39 2.90 -42.92
N SER A 265 -2.55 3.88 -42.59
CA SER A 265 -1.28 4.16 -43.27
C SER A 265 -0.10 4.33 -42.32
N GLU A 266 -0.29 5.05 -41.22
CA GLU A 266 0.75 5.38 -40.25
C GLU A 266 0.16 5.45 -38.85
N PHE A 267 1.03 5.48 -37.84
CA PHE A 267 0.66 5.77 -36.47
C PHE A 267 0.60 7.29 -36.24
N VAL A 268 -0.50 7.75 -35.66
CA VAL A 268 -0.72 9.15 -35.30
C VAL A 268 -0.95 9.25 -33.80
N ASN A 269 -0.25 10.17 -33.13
CA ASN A 269 -0.47 10.43 -31.71
C ASN A 269 -1.85 11.09 -31.50
N LYS A 270 -2.69 10.50 -30.65
CA LYS A 270 -4.03 10.98 -30.30
C LYS A 270 -4.09 11.33 -28.83
N THR A 271 -4.65 12.50 -28.51
CA THR A 271 -4.90 13.01 -27.15
C THR A 271 -6.32 13.59 -27.06
N GLY A 272 -6.81 13.82 -25.83
CA GLY A 272 -8.08 14.50 -25.56
C GLY A 272 -9.24 14.03 -26.45
N ASP A 273 -9.97 14.97 -27.04
CA ASP A 273 -11.14 14.69 -27.89
C ASP A 273 -10.86 13.76 -29.07
N SER A 274 -9.66 13.82 -29.65
CA SER A 274 -9.30 12.96 -30.79
C SER A 274 -9.12 11.51 -30.36
N LEU A 275 -8.53 11.28 -29.17
CA LEU A 275 -8.42 9.94 -28.60
C LEU A 275 -9.80 9.40 -28.22
N TYR A 276 -10.63 10.25 -27.60
CA TYR A 276 -11.99 9.85 -27.24
C TYR A 276 -12.81 9.44 -28.48
N THR A 277 -12.83 10.29 -29.51
CA THR A 277 -13.65 10.09 -30.70
C THR A 277 -13.19 8.90 -31.53
N ASP A 278 -11.88 8.73 -31.71
CA ASP A 278 -11.35 7.72 -32.63
C ASP A 278 -11.19 6.34 -31.97
N VAL A 279 -10.89 6.29 -30.66
CA VAL A 279 -10.52 5.05 -29.96
C VAL A 279 -11.56 4.69 -28.90
N ILE A 280 -11.79 5.58 -27.95
CA ILE A 280 -12.57 5.25 -26.74
C ILE A 280 -14.04 5.09 -27.09
N SER A 281 -14.55 5.83 -28.08
CA SER A 281 -15.92 5.73 -28.60
C SER A 281 -16.33 4.31 -29.02
N LYS A 282 -15.36 3.46 -29.40
CA LYS A 282 -15.56 2.06 -29.77
C LYS A 282 -15.91 1.16 -28.60
N HIS A 283 -15.67 1.62 -27.38
CA HIS A 283 -15.95 0.89 -26.17
C HIS A 283 -17.36 1.21 -25.66
N ILE A 284 -18.04 0.19 -25.13
CA ILE A 284 -19.34 0.38 -24.49
C ILE A 284 -19.20 1.16 -23.17
N ASN A 285 -18.05 0.98 -22.50
CA ASN A 285 -17.71 1.59 -21.21
C ASN A 285 -17.02 2.96 -21.32
N ARG A 286 -17.04 3.59 -22.50
CA ARG A 286 -16.37 4.88 -22.82
C ARG A 286 -16.62 6.04 -21.84
N ASN A 287 -17.73 6.01 -21.11
CA ASN A 287 -18.23 7.06 -20.23
C ASN A 287 -18.33 6.62 -18.77
N LYS A 288 -17.36 5.83 -18.31
CA LYS A 288 -17.34 5.26 -16.95
C LYS A 288 -16.05 5.60 -16.21
N ILE A 289 -16.17 5.97 -14.95
CA ILE A 289 -15.04 6.00 -14.01
C ILE A 289 -15.10 4.75 -13.14
N TYR A 290 -13.96 4.08 -13.04
CA TYR A 290 -13.75 2.97 -12.11
C TYR A 290 -13.04 3.54 -10.89
N LEU A 291 -13.68 3.48 -9.72
CA LEU A 291 -13.11 3.90 -8.45
C LEU A 291 -12.75 2.64 -7.65
N ASP A 292 -11.46 2.32 -7.64
CA ASP A 292 -10.84 1.24 -6.88
C ASP A 292 -10.26 1.82 -5.58
N ILE A 293 -10.87 1.45 -4.46
CA ILE A 293 -10.45 1.86 -3.12
C ILE A 293 -9.89 0.62 -2.42
N ARG A 294 -8.61 0.66 -2.08
CA ARG A 294 -7.90 -0.43 -1.40
C ARG A 294 -7.53 -0.07 0.02
N ASN A 295 -7.38 -1.05 0.90
CA ASN A 295 -6.83 -0.85 2.23
C ASN A 295 -5.28 -0.85 2.23
N GLU A 296 -4.66 -0.81 3.41
CA GLU A 296 -3.21 -0.87 3.60
C GLU A 296 -2.55 -2.21 3.23
N TYR A 297 -3.34 -3.21 2.84
CA TYR A 297 -2.92 -4.56 2.44
C TYR A 297 -3.10 -4.85 0.94
N ASP A 298 -3.48 -3.82 0.17
CA ASP A 298 -3.77 -3.87 -1.27
C ASP A 298 -4.97 -4.78 -1.64
N ASP A 299 -5.86 -5.04 -0.67
CA ASP A 299 -7.19 -5.63 -0.88
C ASP A 299 -8.25 -4.53 -0.96
N SER A 300 -9.46 -4.82 -1.42
CA SER A 300 -10.55 -3.83 -1.39
C SER A 300 -10.77 -3.24 0.01
N PHE A 301 -11.18 -1.97 0.09
CA PHE A 301 -11.09 -1.23 1.36
C PHE A 301 -11.85 -1.90 2.50
N ASN A 302 -13.01 -2.50 2.22
CA ASN A 302 -13.80 -3.26 3.19
C ASN A 302 -13.67 -4.78 3.04
N TYR A 303 -12.56 -5.28 2.49
CA TYR A 303 -12.30 -6.71 2.37
C TYR A 303 -12.51 -7.43 3.71
N TYR A 304 -11.92 -6.90 4.79
CA TYR A 304 -11.99 -7.45 6.14
C TYR A 304 -13.29 -7.16 6.89
N GLU A 305 -14.34 -6.61 6.27
CA GLU A 305 -15.64 -6.30 6.92
C GLU A 305 -15.53 -5.41 8.16
N ASN A 306 -14.45 -4.63 8.26
CA ASN A 306 -14.20 -3.74 9.37
C ASN A 306 -14.83 -2.35 9.16
N TYR A 307 -15.25 -2.02 7.94
CA TYR A 307 -15.97 -0.82 7.57
C TYR A 307 -17.42 -1.11 7.18
N ASP A 308 -18.23 -0.05 7.04
CA ASP A 308 -19.49 -0.11 6.30
C ASP A 308 -19.18 -0.17 4.78
N ASN A 309 -19.94 -0.95 4.00
CA ASN A 309 -19.83 -0.93 2.53
C ASN A 309 -20.33 0.40 1.93
N THR A 310 -21.01 1.22 2.73
CA THR A 310 -21.51 2.53 2.32
C THR A 310 -20.39 3.56 2.36
N VAL A 311 -20.05 4.11 1.18
CA VAL A 311 -19.28 5.35 1.06
C VAL A 311 -20.23 6.51 0.80
N ARG A 312 -19.75 7.74 0.91
CA ARG A 312 -20.55 8.93 0.57
C ARG A 312 -19.86 9.75 -0.48
N TRP A 313 -20.62 10.31 -1.39
CA TRP A 313 -20.05 11.12 -2.46
C TRP A 313 -20.91 12.31 -2.87
N SER A 314 -20.32 13.24 -3.61
CA SER A 314 -21.05 14.26 -4.36
C SER A 314 -20.51 14.30 -5.78
N LEU A 315 -21.43 14.32 -6.76
CA LEU A 315 -21.17 14.33 -8.20
C LEU A 315 -21.87 15.51 -8.90
N ASP A 316 -22.37 16.47 -8.14
CA ASP A 316 -23.11 17.65 -8.63
C ASP A 316 -22.41 18.98 -8.33
N ASN A 317 -21.13 18.91 -7.95
CA ASN A 317 -20.30 20.04 -7.50
C ASN A 317 -20.88 20.81 -6.30
N THR A 318 -21.74 20.17 -5.48
CA THR A 318 -22.20 20.70 -4.19
C THR A 318 -21.53 19.96 -3.02
N ASP A 319 -21.58 20.54 -1.81
CA ASP A 319 -21.11 19.87 -0.59
C ASP A 319 -22.11 18.82 -0.04
N THR A 320 -23.19 18.51 -0.76
CA THR A 320 -24.20 17.55 -0.31
C THR A 320 -23.76 16.13 -0.65
N LEU A 321 -23.25 15.42 0.34
CA LEU A 321 -22.87 14.03 0.18
C LEU A 321 -24.10 13.10 0.26
N VAL A 322 -24.18 12.12 -0.64
CA VAL A 322 -25.19 11.05 -0.64
C VAL A 322 -24.53 9.69 -0.42
N ASP A 323 -25.24 8.82 0.28
CA ASP A 323 -24.81 7.46 0.60
C ASP A 323 -24.87 6.59 -0.67
N VAL A 324 -23.84 5.77 -0.88
CA VAL A 324 -23.73 4.83 -1.99
C VAL A 324 -23.02 3.57 -1.53
N GLU A 325 -23.60 2.42 -1.82
CA GLU A 325 -22.92 1.12 -1.64
C GLU A 325 -21.74 1.04 -2.61
N TYR A 326 -20.54 0.82 -2.08
CA TYR A 326 -19.31 0.71 -2.87
C TYR A 326 -19.38 -0.44 -3.89
N ASP A 327 -19.96 -1.55 -3.45
CA ASP A 327 -20.08 -2.80 -4.18
C ASP A 327 -21.48 -2.98 -4.82
N ARG A 328 -22.24 -1.89 -4.99
CA ARG A 328 -23.62 -1.87 -5.54
C ARG A 328 -23.81 -2.59 -6.88
N ASN A 329 -22.73 -2.81 -7.62
CA ASN A 329 -22.75 -3.57 -8.87
C ASN A 329 -22.48 -5.04 -8.56
N HIS A 330 -23.46 -5.73 -7.98
CA HIS A 330 -23.40 -7.17 -7.70
C HIS A 330 -22.26 -7.64 -6.78
N GLU A 331 -21.92 -6.82 -5.78
CA GLU A 331 -20.91 -7.10 -4.74
C GLU A 331 -19.47 -7.24 -5.28
N TRP A 332 -19.18 -6.70 -6.48
CA TRP A 332 -17.82 -6.68 -7.02
C TRP A 332 -17.01 -5.52 -6.43
N PRO A 333 -15.71 -5.70 -6.15
CA PRO A 333 -14.91 -4.76 -5.34
C PRO A 333 -14.45 -3.49 -6.07
N ILE A 334 -15.26 -2.97 -7.01
CA ILE A 334 -14.96 -1.76 -7.79
C ILE A 334 -16.23 -0.93 -7.95
N LEU A 335 -16.19 0.34 -7.53
CA LEU A 335 -17.32 1.25 -7.71
C LEU A 335 -17.26 1.87 -9.12
N VAL A 336 -18.29 1.61 -9.93
CA VAL A 336 -18.42 2.19 -11.28
C VAL A 336 -19.34 3.40 -11.24
N ILE A 337 -18.85 4.52 -11.77
CA ILE A 337 -19.58 5.80 -11.90
C ILE A 337 -19.85 6.07 -13.37
N GLU A 338 -21.12 6.20 -13.74
CA GLU A 338 -21.51 6.54 -15.09
C GLU A 338 -21.61 8.05 -15.29
N ASP A 339 -21.30 8.52 -16.50
CA ASP A 339 -21.47 9.92 -16.90
C ASP A 339 -22.85 10.50 -16.57
N SER A 340 -23.90 9.67 -16.68
CA SER A 340 -25.30 10.01 -16.39
C SER A 340 -25.58 10.37 -14.93
N GLN A 341 -24.67 10.00 -14.01
CA GLN A 341 -24.79 10.28 -12.58
C GLN A 341 -24.23 11.65 -12.20
N PHE A 342 -23.46 12.29 -13.08
CA PHE A 342 -22.98 13.65 -12.88
C PHE A 342 -24.09 14.63 -13.24
N ASN A 343 -24.55 15.38 -12.23
CA ASN A 343 -25.57 16.41 -12.39
C ASN A 343 -24.94 17.80 -12.34
N VAL A 344 -23.98 18.04 -13.24
CA VAL A 344 -23.27 19.32 -13.37
C VAL A 344 -23.80 20.13 -14.55
N VAL A 345 -23.65 21.46 -14.50
CA VAL A 345 -23.99 22.32 -15.64
C VAL A 345 -23.04 22.01 -16.79
N ALA A 346 -23.56 21.95 -18.02
CA ALA A 346 -22.72 21.72 -19.21
C ALA A 346 -21.62 22.79 -19.31
N GLY A 347 -20.38 22.36 -19.58
CA GLY A 347 -19.17 23.19 -19.55
C GLY A 347 -18.45 23.24 -18.21
N ASP A 348 -19.06 22.79 -17.11
CA ASP A 348 -18.38 22.69 -15.81
C ASP A 348 -17.55 21.41 -15.70
N ASN A 349 -16.48 21.47 -14.90
CA ASN A 349 -15.68 20.31 -14.57
C ASN A 349 -16.52 19.30 -13.79
N LYS A 350 -16.39 18.02 -14.12
CA LYS A 350 -16.96 16.92 -13.33
C LYS A 350 -15.98 16.57 -12.21
N THR A 351 -16.47 16.60 -10.97
CA THR A 351 -15.68 16.26 -9.79
C THR A 351 -16.33 15.17 -8.96
N ILE A 352 -15.52 14.45 -8.19
CA ILE A 352 -15.94 13.50 -7.16
C ILE A 352 -15.51 14.06 -5.83
N GLN A 353 -16.46 14.44 -4.99
CA GLN A 353 -16.20 14.60 -3.56
C GLN A 353 -16.45 13.24 -2.90
N LEU A 354 -15.53 12.75 -2.09
CA LEU A 354 -15.62 11.41 -1.49
C LEU A 354 -15.47 11.50 0.03
N SER A 355 -16.22 10.67 0.73
CA SER A 355 -16.09 10.46 2.16
C SER A 355 -16.24 8.97 2.48
N LEU A 356 -15.34 8.49 3.34
CA LEU A 356 -15.17 7.09 3.67
C LEU A 356 -15.54 6.85 5.14
N PRO A 357 -16.11 5.69 5.48
CA PRO A 357 -16.39 5.33 6.86
C PRO A 357 -15.08 5.17 7.65
N ASN A 358 -15.04 5.74 8.86
CA ASN A 358 -13.87 5.70 9.74
C ASN A 358 -13.72 4.34 10.43
N ALA A 359 -14.83 3.77 10.91
CA ALA A 359 -14.89 2.52 11.68
C ALA A 359 -13.73 2.35 12.69
N ASP A 360 -12.89 1.32 12.54
CA ASP A 360 -11.73 1.02 13.39
C ASP A 360 -10.42 1.69 12.91
N ASN A 361 -10.49 2.58 11.91
CA ASN A 361 -9.37 3.38 11.43
C ASN A 361 -9.41 4.77 12.07
N GLU A 362 -8.86 4.91 13.28
CA GLU A 362 -8.92 6.17 14.03
C GLU A 362 -8.10 7.31 13.39
N PHE A 363 -7.06 6.96 12.64
CA PHE A 363 -6.12 7.90 12.02
C PHE A 363 -5.96 7.61 10.53
N PRO A 364 -7.02 7.77 9.74
CA PRO A 364 -6.97 7.40 8.33
C PRO A 364 -6.01 8.30 7.56
N LEU A 365 -5.27 7.69 6.64
CA LEU A 365 -4.47 8.38 5.64
C LEU A 365 -4.94 7.96 4.25
N ILE A 366 -5.02 8.90 3.32
CA ILE A 366 -5.44 8.61 1.95
C ILE A 366 -4.22 8.75 1.05
N TYR A 367 -3.97 7.74 0.21
CA TYR A 367 -2.91 7.77 -0.79
C TYR A 367 -3.50 7.64 -2.19
N LEU A 368 -3.31 8.68 -3.01
CA LEU A 368 -3.74 8.73 -4.40
C LEU A 368 -2.66 8.09 -5.29
N LYS A 369 -2.81 6.80 -5.57
CA LYS A 369 -1.93 6.10 -6.53
C LYS A 369 -2.20 6.59 -7.95
N ARG A 370 -3.48 6.70 -8.30
CA ARG A 370 -3.95 7.33 -9.53
C ARG A 370 -5.28 8.04 -9.31
N ALA A 371 -5.26 9.36 -9.27
CA ALA A 371 -6.43 10.21 -9.38
C ALA A 371 -5.95 11.64 -9.66
N PHE A 372 -6.77 12.48 -10.28
CA PHE A 372 -6.42 13.88 -10.49
C PHE A 372 -7.04 14.72 -9.38
N ARG A 373 -6.23 15.53 -8.70
CA ARG A 373 -6.75 16.49 -7.71
C ARG A 373 -7.26 17.73 -8.44
N GLU A 374 -8.40 18.26 -8.00
CA GLU A 374 -8.99 19.45 -8.60
C GLU A 374 -8.04 20.66 -8.58
N ASP A 375 -7.26 20.83 -7.51
CA ASP A 375 -6.33 21.95 -7.35
C ASP A 375 -5.07 21.85 -8.23
N LEU A 376 -4.71 20.64 -8.68
CA LEU A 376 -3.62 20.39 -9.64
C LEU A 376 -4.10 20.34 -11.09
N GLY A 377 -5.38 20.07 -11.32
CA GLY A 377 -5.98 19.89 -12.64
C GLY A 377 -5.75 18.50 -13.23
N ILE A 378 -6.17 18.31 -14.49
CA ILE A 378 -6.12 17.00 -15.18
C ILE A 378 -4.79 16.72 -15.90
N GLU A 379 -3.92 17.73 -16.04
CA GLU A 379 -2.68 17.63 -16.82
C GLU A 379 -1.55 16.94 -16.04
N ALA A 380 -1.67 16.85 -14.71
CA ALA A 380 -0.68 16.25 -13.84
C ALA A 380 -1.34 15.33 -12.82
N LEU A 381 -0.75 14.14 -12.61
CA LEU A 381 -1.05 13.34 -11.43
C LEU A 381 -0.34 13.95 -10.21
N PRO A 382 -0.86 13.76 -9.00
CA PRO A 382 -0.15 14.12 -7.79
C PRO A 382 1.21 13.41 -7.71
N GLU A 383 2.25 14.15 -7.36
CA GLU A 383 3.61 13.62 -7.19
C GLU A 383 4.02 13.65 -5.71
N THR A 384 4.95 12.80 -5.32
CA THR A 384 5.57 12.80 -3.97
C THR A 384 4.55 12.95 -2.82
N ILE A 385 4.63 14.02 -2.05
CA ILE A 385 3.77 14.31 -0.90
C ILE A 385 2.33 14.61 -1.29
N ASP A 386 2.09 15.14 -2.50
CA ASP A 386 0.75 15.51 -2.97
C ASP A 386 -0.17 14.29 -3.16
N LYS A 387 0.40 13.08 -3.19
CA LYS A 387 -0.34 11.82 -3.18
C LYS A 387 -0.99 11.53 -1.84
N PHE A 388 -0.45 12.06 -0.74
CA PHE A 388 -0.94 11.80 0.60
C PHE A 388 -1.89 12.90 1.06
N LEU A 389 -3.09 12.50 1.46
CA LEU A 389 -4.13 13.40 1.94
C LEU A 389 -4.51 13.01 3.37
N THR A 390 -4.42 13.98 4.28
CA THR A 390 -5.04 13.85 5.60
C THR A 390 -6.52 14.21 5.45
N PRO A 391 -7.45 13.27 5.67
CA PRO A 391 -8.87 13.54 5.52
C PRO A 391 -9.37 14.41 6.68
N ILE A 392 -10.49 15.10 6.46
CA ILE A 392 -11.09 16.01 7.44
C ILE A 392 -12.26 15.30 8.12
N THR A 393 -12.29 15.35 9.45
CA THR A 393 -13.43 14.87 10.26
C THR A 393 -14.64 15.77 10.06
N ILE A 394 -15.80 15.19 9.79
CA ILE A 394 -17.04 15.95 9.59
C ILE A 394 -17.69 16.20 10.95
N ALA A 395 -17.64 17.45 11.45
CA ALA A 395 -18.15 17.86 12.78
C ALA A 395 -19.68 17.74 12.98
N ASN A 396 -20.41 17.14 12.05
CA ASN A 396 -21.85 16.94 12.16
C ASN A 396 -22.15 15.65 12.92
N VAL A 397 -22.96 15.72 13.99
CA VAL A 397 -23.26 14.59 14.90
C VAL A 397 -23.82 13.37 14.17
N THR A 398 -24.51 13.55 13.03
CA THR A 398 -25.00 12.44 12.19
C THR A 398 -23.94 11.82 11.27
N LEU A 399 -22.76 12.43 11.15
CA LEU A 399 -21.65 12.05 10.26
C LEU A 399 -20.34 11.76 11.01
N ALA A 400 -20.39 11.64 12.34
CA ALA A 400 -19.20 11.43 13.18
C ALA A 400 -18.37 10.19 12.81
N ASN A 401 -18.94 9.26 12.04
CA ASN A 401 -18.29 8.01 11.61
C ASN A 401 -17.69 8.08 10.20
N TYR A 402 -17.59 9.26 9.60
CA TYR A 402 -17.07 9.44 8.24
C TYR A 402 -15.96 10.49 8.19
N VAL A 403 -14.97 10.24 7.35
CA VAL A 403 -13.90 11.18 7.03
C VAL A 403 -14.02 11.61 5.57
N ARG A 404 -13.92 12.91 5.30
CA ARG A 404 -14.02 13.46 3.94
C ARG A 404 -12.62 13.67 3.37
N LEU A 405 -12.42 13.35 2.09
CA LEU A 405 -11.21 13.79 1.39
C LEU A 405 -11.15 15.32 1.46
N ASN A 406 -10.00 15.87 1.82
CA ASN A 406 -9.79 17.32 1.89
C ASN A 406 -9.68 17.99 0.51
N GLN A 407 -9.69 17.21 -0.57
CA GLN A 407 -9.63 17.64 -1.96
C GLN A 407 -10.66 16.88 -2.79
N ASN A 408 -11.24 17.55 -3.79
CA ASN A 408 -12.08 16.90 -4.78
C ASN A 408 -11.22 16.24 -5.86
N LEU A 409 -11.73 15.15 -6.44
CA LEU A 409 -11.08 14.50 -7.57
C LEU A 409 -11.70 15.01 -8.87
N ILE A 410 -10.89 15.54 -9.78
CA ILE A 410 -11.35 16.02 -11.08
C ILE A 410 -11.29 14.90 -12.12
N ILE A 411 -12.28 14.86 -13.01
CA ILE A 411 -12.41 13.81 -14.02
C ILE A 411 -12.01 14.36 -15.39
N PRO A 412 -11.17 13.65 -16.17
CA PRO A 412 -10.93 13.99 -17.56
C PRO A 412 -12.23 13.92 -18.38
N GLN A 413 -12.46 14.89 -19.25
CA GLN A 413 -13.69 15.01 -20.05
C GLN A 413 -13.39 15.18 -21.54
N SER A 414 -14.34 14.78 -22.38
CA SER A 414 -14.38 15.10 -23.82
C SER A 414 -15.80 15.54 -24.20
N ASN A 415 -15.95 16.76 -24.71
CA ASN A 415 -17.26 17.35 -25.06
C ASN A 415 -18.32 17.17 -23.96
N ASP A 416 -17.99 17.56 -22.73
CA ASP A 416 -18.82 17.41 -21.50
C ASP A 416 -19.11 15.96 -21.06
N LEU A 417 -18.66 14.94 -21.79
CA LEU A 417 -18.75 13.55 -21.40
C LEU A 417 -17.54 13.15 -20.58
N VAL A 418 -17.75 12.33 -19.56
CA VAL A 418 -16.69 11.65 -18.81
C VAL A 418 -15.85 10.83 -19.76
N PHE A 419 -14.54 11.01 -19.67
CA PHE A 419 -13.56 10.18 -20.35
C PHE A 419 -13.30 8.94 -19.49
N SER A 420 -13.46 7.73 -20.04
CA SER A 420 -13.22 6.50 -19.28
C SER A 420 -11.86 6.50 -18.58
N ASN A 421 -11.85 6.25 -17.27
CA ASN A 421 -10.62 6.30 -16.46
C ASN A 421 -10.69 5.36 -15.25
N TYR A 422 -9.52 5.05 -14.70
CA TYR A 422 -9.36 4.20 -13.52
C TYR A 422 -8.72 5.02 -12.41
N PHE A 423 -9.44 5.25 -11.33
CA PHE A 423 -8.94 5.92 -10.13
C PHE A 423 -8.62 4.86 -9.08
N LEU A 424 -7.39 4.90 -8.56
CA LEU A 424 -6.89 3.99 -7.54
C LEU A 424 -6.47 4.79 -6.31
N ILE A 425 -7.17 4.54 -5.22
CA ILE A 425 -6.98 5.21 -3.92
C ILE A 425 -6.68 4.13 -2.87
N LYS A 426 -5.70 4.36 -2.01
CA LYS A 426 -5.51 3.56 -0.79
C LYS A 426 -6.05 4.31 0.42
N TYR A 427 -6.95 3.67 1.15
CA TYR A 427 -7.45 4.08 2.45
C TYR A 427 -6.66 3.35 3.53
N ILE A 428 -5.64 4.03 4.05
CA ILE A 428 -4.61 3.45 4.88
C ILE A 428 -5.03 3.57 6.35
N LYS A 429 -5.04 2.44 7.05
CA LYS A 429 -5.05 2.42 8.51
C LYS A 429 -3.64 2.60 9.07
N ARG A 430 -3.44 3.70 9.79
CA ARG A 430 -2.16 3.99 10.47
C ARG A 430 -2.01 3.17 11.74
N THR A 431 -0.75 2.92 12.13
CA THR A 431 -0.44 2.12 13.32
C THR A 431 -0.89 2.88 14.56
N LYS A 432 -1.73 2.27 15.38
CA LYS A 432 -2.10 2.81 16.68
C LYS A 432 -1.16 2.25 17.74
N VAL A 433 -0.54 3.13 18.53
CA VAL A 433 0.17 2.74 19.75
C VAL A 433 -0.86 2.65 20.84
N ASP A 434 -1.37 1.45 21.08
CA ASP A 434 -2.09 1.18 22.32
C ASP A 434 -1.23 0.33 23.25
N ASP A 435 -1.50 0.48 24.54
CA ASP A 435 -1.02 -0.35 25.65
C ASP A 435 -1.56 -1.78 25.51
N ASP A 436 -1.14 -2.51 24.48
CA ASP A 436 -1.32 -3.95 24.47
C ASP A 436 -0.36 -4.53 25.52
N ASP A 437 -0.89 -4.97 26.65
CA ASP A 437 -0.14 -5.57 27.76
C ASP A 437 0.53 -6.92 27.40
N GLY A 438 0.57 -7.27 26.11
CA GLY A 438 1.08 -8.51 25.57
C GLY A 438 0.21 -9.72 25.91
N SER A 439 -0.95 -9.54 26.57
CA SER A 439 -1.82 -10.64 26.97
C SER A 439 -2.56 -11.29 25.80
N GLY A 440 -2.59 -10.62 24.63
CA GLY A 440 -3.36 -11.07 23.47
C GLY A 440 -4.87 -11.02 23.70
N THR A 441 -5.32 -10.38 24.79
CA THR A 441 -6.73 -10.27 25.17
C THR A 441 -7.22 -8.83 25.25
N ASP A 442 -6.56 -7.89 24.56
CA ASP A 442 -6.99 -6.49 24.55
C ASP A 442 -8.43 -6.36 24.02
N THR A 443 -9.38 -6.34 24.95
CA THR A 443 -10.81 -6.16 24.70
C THR A 443 -11.17 -4.69 24.48
N ASN A 444 -10.20 -3.77 24.60
CA ASN A 444 -10.44 -2.33 24.56
C ASN A 444 -10.17 -1.70 23.19
N ASN A 445 -9.55 -2.44 22.26
CA ASN A 445 -9.59 -2.10 20.85
C ASN A 445 -10.82 -2.73 20.19
N PRO A 446 -11.86 -1.96 19.85
CA PRO A 446 -12.99 -2.51 19.11
C PRO A 446 -12.51 -2.88 17.71
N THR A 447 -12.13 -4.14 17.52
CA THR A 447 -12.09 -4.71 16.19
C THR A 447 -13.50 -4.70 15.63
N SER A 448 -13.62 -4.15 14.43
CA SER A 448 -14.75 -4.40 13.57
C SER A 448 -14.33 -5.46 12.55
N GLY A 449 -15.22 -6.39 12.23
CA GLY A 449 -14.95 -7.46 11.26
C GLY A 449 -13.72 -8.31 11.56
N TYR A 450 -12.94 -8.60 10.52
CA TYR A 450 -11.75 -9.46 10.49
C TYR A 450 -10.44 -8.67 10.27
N SER A 451 -10.42 -7.39 10.67
CA SER A 451 -9.26 -6.49 10.52
C SER A 451 -7.98 -7.10 11.10
N LEU A 452 -6.90 -7.09 10.33
CA LEU A 452 -5.57 -7.49 10.82
C LEU A 452 -4.89 -6.31 11.52
N HIS A 453 -4.63 -6.44 12.83
CA HIS A 453 -3.95 -5.38 13.57
C HIS A 453 -2.47 -5.24 13.21
N LYS A 454 -2.05 -3.98 13.01
CA LYS A 454 -0.65 -3.56 13.05
C LYS A 454 -0.37 -2.94 14.42
N ARG A 455 0.46 -3.59 15.23
CA ARG A 455 0.94 -3.06 16.52
C ARG A 455 2.22 -2.26 16.34
N VAL A 456 3.00 -2.63 15.34
CA VAL A 456 4.26 -1.99 14.96
C VAL A 456 4.38 -1.94 13.44
N TYR A 457 5.27 -1.10 12.92
CA TYR A 457 5.49 -0.95 11.49
C TYR A 457 6.00 -2.22 10.77
N LEU A 458 6.48 -3.22 11.53
CA LEU A 458 6.89 -4.53 11.02
C LEU A 458 5.73 -5.52 10.89
N ASP A 459 4.60 -5.26 11.56
CA ASP A 459 3.46 -6.17 11.53
C ASP A 459 2.79 -6.19 10.17
N ASN A 460 2.49 -7.41 9.72
CA ASN A 460 1.75 -7.70 8.50
C ASN A 460 2.36 -7.06 7.24
N LEU A 461 3.68 -6.83 7.25
CA LEU A 461 4.37 -6.18 6.13
C LEU A 461 4.54 -7.14 4.94
N PHE A 462 4.84 -8.41 5.22
CA PHE A 462 5.15 -9.41 4.20
C PHE A 462 4.07 -10.50 4.15
N PRO A 463 3.27 -10.58 3.07
CA PRO A 463 2.43 -11.74 2.78
C PRO A 463 3.30 -12.87 2.19
N ILE A 464 4.05 -13.54 3.07
CA ILE A 464 5.25 -14.31 2.70
C ILE A 464 5.02 -15.47 1.73
N PHE A 465 3.81 -16.03 1.69
CA PHE A 465 3.46 -17.16 0.82
C PHE A 465 2.76 -16.75 -0.48
N ASP A 466 2.35 -15.48 -0.58
CA ASP A 466 1.69 -14.90 -1.76
C ASP A 466 2.69 -14.20 -2.69
N MET A 467 3.88 -13.90 -2.18
CA MET A 467 5.00 -13.42 -2.98
C MET A 467 5.70 -14.59 -3.66
N HIS A 468 5.62 -14.64 -4.98
CA HIS A 468 6.12 -15.76 -5.77
C HIS A 468 7.28 -15.33 -6.67
N ILE A 469 8.35 -16.11 -6.67
CA ILE A 469 9.45 -15.97 -7.62
C ILE A 469 9.11 -16.86 -8.83
N PRO A 470 8.81 -16.27 -10.01
CA PRO A 470 8.32 -17.02 -11.16
C PRO A 470 9.37 -17.87 -11.88
N PHE A 471 10.56 -18.02 -11.29
CA PHE A 471 11.70 -18.71 -11.85
C PHE A 471 12.50 -19.38 -10.75
N GLN A 472 13.03 -20.54 -11.08
CA GLN A 472 13.90 -21.27 -10.18
C GLN A 472 15.15 -21.64 -10.93
N ASN A 473 16.21 -20.93 -10.63
CA ASN A 473 17.52 -21.31 -11.06
C ASN A 473 18.35 -21.67 -9.83
N THR A 474 18.61 -22.97 -9.65
CA THR A 474 19.36 -23.47 -8.49
C THR A 474 20.80 -23.00 -8.47
N ASP A 475 21.28 -22.53 -9.62
CA ASP A 475 22.61 -21.95 -9.80
C ASP A 475 22.64 -20.44 -9.54
N TYR A 476 21.53 -19.82 -9.14
CA TYR A 476 21.41 -18.37 -9.01
C TYR A 476 20.57 -17.97 -7.78
N THR A 477 20.83 -16.76 -7.27
CA THR A 477 19.86 -16.04 -6.45
C THR A 477 18.73 -15.55 -7.35
N ASN A 478 17.50 -15.82 -6.95
CA ASN A 478 16.30 -15.38 -7.66
C ASN A 478 15.58 -14.30 -6.85
N LEU A 479 15.18 -13.19 -7.48
CA LEU A 479 14.51 -12.06 -6.82
C LEU A 479 13.28 -11.59 -7.57
N LYS A 480 12.17 -11.41 -6.85
CA LYS A 480 10.97 -10.71 -7.34
C LYS A 480 10.64 -9.51 -6.45
N VAL A 481 10.27 -8.39 -7.07
CA VAL A 481 9.82 -7.17 -6.39
C VAL A 481 8.46 -6.74 -6.90
N TYR A 482 7.59 -6.38 -5.98
CA TYR A 482 6.26 -5.83 -6.18
C TYR A 482 6.25 -4.37 -5.75
N GLN A 483 5.78 -3.48 -6.64
CA GLN A 483 5.91 -2.04 -6.44
C GLN A 483 4.68 -1.41 -5.80
N ASP A 484 4.95 -0.49 -4.85
CA ASP A 484 3.93 0.37 -4.24
C ASP A 484 2.72 -0.43 -3.72
N VAL A 485 3.00 -1.43 -2.88
CA VAL A 485 2.01 -2.41 -2.40
C VAL A 485 1.63 -2.18 -0.95
N SER A 486 2.60 -1.89 -0.07
CA SER A 486 2.35 -1.73 1.36
C SER A 486 2.51 -0.28 1.82
N HIS A 487 1.98 0.03 3.01
CA HIS A 487 2.24 1.26 3.72
C HIS A 487 2.98 0.96 5.02
N ILE A 488 4.04 1.75 5.25
CA ILE A 488 4.82 1.71 6.48
C ILE A 488 4.65 3.03 7.20
N ASP A 489 4.09 2.92 8.40
CA ASP A 489 3.98 4.03 9.32
C ASP A 489 5.15 3.96 10.32
N LYS A 490 6.22 4.72 10.07
CA LYS A 490 7.30 4.92 11.05
C LYS A 490 7.17 6.22 11.83
N LEU A 491 5.99 6.79 11.93
CA LEU A 491 5.77 8.01 12.74
C LEU A 491 6.18 7.82 14.21
N LEU A 492 6.37 6.57 14.61
CA LEU A 492 6.79 6.12 15.93
C LEU A 492 8.28 5.79 16.05
N VAL A 493 9.11 5.88 15.01
CA VAL A 493 10.54 5.52 15.12
C VAL A 493 11.39 6.77 15.31
N LYS A 494 11.94 6.99 16.51
CA LYS A 494 12.80 8.16 16.79
C LYS A 494 14.28 7.85 16.57
N ASP A 495 14.93 8.65 15.75
CA ASP A 495 16.40 8.75 15.77
C ASP A 495 16.83 9.69 16.92
N ILE A 496 16.99 9.13 18.13
CA ILE A 496 17.22 9.86 19.39
C ILE A 496 18.49 10.73 19.34
N ALA A 497 19.41 10.48 18.42
CA ALA A 497 20.68 11.19 18.32
C ALA A 497 20.59 12.57 17.61
N GLN A 498 19.57 12.83 16.78
CA GLN A 498 19.50 14.06 15.97
C GLN A 498 18.47 15.11 16.43
N ALA A 499 17.59 14.78 17.37
CA ALA A 499 16.50 15.68 17.82
C ALA A 499 16.94 17.00 18.49
N ASN A 500 18.24 17.21 18.73
CA ASN A 500 18.77 18.50 19.22
C ASN A 500 19.21 19.44 18.09
N ILE A 501 19.11 19.03 16.82
CA ILE A 501 19.56 19.78 15.66
C ILE A 501 18.36 19.89 14.70
N VAL A 502 17.60 20.98 14.85
CA VAL A 502 16.56 21.48 13.93
C VAL A 502 15.20 20.76 14.04
N GLY A 503 14.12 21.55 14.05
CA GLY A 503 12.72 21.13 14.22
C GLY A 503 12.15 20.39 13.01
N ASP A 504 12.74 19.24 12.69
CA ASP A 504 12.41 18.42 11.54
C ASP A 504 12.08 17.00 12.03
N TYR A 505 10.96 16.88 12.74
CA TYR A 505 10.26 15.59 12.86
C TYR A 505 9.76 15.26 11.46
N THR A 506 10.65 14.78 10.58
CA THR A 506 10.20 14.28 9.28
C THR A 506 9.38 13.04 9.56
N LEU A 507 8.07 13.19 9.49
CA LEU A 507 7.09 12.13 9.42
C LEU A 507 7.60 11.12 8.38
N ARG A 508 8.09 9.95 8.81
CA ARG A 508 8.64 8.93 7.90
C ARG A 508 7.61 7.86 7.63
N ASP A 509 6.43 8.26 7.20
CA ASP A 509 5.47 7.35 6.60
C ASP A 509 5.61 7.37 5.08
N TYR A 510 5.52 6.18 4.50
CA TYR A 510 5.77 5.98 3.08
C TYR A 510 5.00 4.76 2.59
N THR A 511 4.67 4.75 1.31
CA THR A 511 4.37 3.49 0.64
C THR A 511 5.65 2.77 0.30
N SER A 512 5.64 1.44 0.36
CA SER A 512 6.81 0.62 0.09
C SER A 512 6.59 -0.34 -1.07
N SER A 513 7.69 -0.60 -1.77
CA SER A 513 7.82 -1.79 -2.61
C SER A 513 8.36 -2.92 -1.74
N ILE A 514 7.83 -4.13 -1.91
CA ILE A 514 8.31 -5.31 -1.20
C ILE A 514 8.81 -6.36 -2.17
N GLY A 515 9.74 -7.19 -1.74
CA GLY A 515 10.31 -8.24 -2.57
C GLY A 515 10.68 -9.49 -1.77
N VAL A 516 10.84 -10.58 -2.51
CA VAL A 516 11.29 -11.87 -2.03
C VAL A 516 12.46 -12.32 -2.88
N ALA A 517 13.54 -12.72 -2.22
CA ALA A 517 14.71 -13.32 -2.82
C ALA A 517 14.94 -14.72 -2.24
N GLN A 518 15.41 -15.64 -3.08
CA GLN A 518 15.74 -16.99 -2.67
C GLN A 518 17.12 -17.38 -3.19
N ASP A 519 17.96 -17.86 -2.28
CA ASP A 519 19.23 -18.52 -2.56
C ASP A 519 19.19 -19.95 -1.94
N PRO A 520 20.24 -20.79 -2.11
CA PRO A 520 20.21 -22.16 -1.60
C PRO A 520 19.99 -22.27 -0.08
N ASP A 521 20.44 -21.28 0.70
CA ASP A 521 20.46 -21.34 2.15
C ASP A 521 19.38 -20.45 2.81
N TYR A 522 18.93 -19.40 2.11
CA TYR A 522 18.05 -18.37 2.66
C TYR A 522 16.89 -17.98 1.73
N VAL A 523 15.79 -17.58 2.37
CA VAL A 523 14.70 -16.80 1.79
C VAL A 523 14.72 -15.43 2.46
N THR A 524 14.93 -14.39 1.66
CA THR A 524 15.05 -13.00 2.14
C THR A 524 13.89 -12.17 1.66
N PHE A 525 13.21 -11.51 2.58
CA PHE A 525 12.19 -10.51 2.31
C PHE A 525 12.78 -9.11 2.49
N ILE A 526 12.44 -8.22 1.56
CA ILE A 526 12.91 -6.84 1.57
C ILE A 526 11.73 -5.90 1.37
N SER A 527 11.67 -4.82 2.12
CA SER A 527 10.77 -3.70 1.88
C SER A 527 11.57 -2.42 1.82
N PHE A 528 11.31 -1.58 0.84
CA PHE A 528 11.99 -0.31 0.69
C PHE A 528 11.03 0.80 0.27
N PRO A 529 11.32 2.06 0.63
CA PRO A 529 10.41 3.17 0.35
C PRO A 529 10.21 3.38 -1.15
N PHE A 530 8.97 3.69 -1.53
CA PHE A 530 8.59 4.02 -2.89
C PHE A 530 8.14 5.47 -3.00
N THR A 531 7.25 5.93 -2.12
CA THR A 531 6.83 7.34 -2.05
C THR A 531 6.66 7.74 -0.60
N TYR A 532 7.34 8.82 -0.20
CA TYR A 532 7.24 9.37 1.16
C TYR A 532 6.10 10.40 1.27
N ASN A 533 5.47 10.44 2.45
CA ASN A 533 4.53 11.49 2.85
C ASN A 533 5.27 12.71 3.45
N ASN A 534 6.36 13.12 2.81
CA ASN A 534 7.12 14.30 3.16
C ASN A 534 7.93 14.79 1.96
N ASN A 535 8.45 16.02 2.05
CA ASN A 535 9.33 16.58 1.03
C ASN A 535 10.77 16.10 1.21
N VAL A 536 11.00 14.79 1.19
CA VAL A 536 12.37 14.25 1.12
C VAL A 536 12.84 14.32 -0.33
N ASN A 537 13.93 15.06 -0.58
CA ASN A 537 14.62 15.03 -1.86
C ASN A 537 15.18 13.63 -2.07
N LEU A 538 14.47 12.81 -2.85
CA LEU A 538 14.98 11.53 -3.30
C LEU A 538 16.17 11.79 -4.22
N ASN A 539 17.40 11.73 -3.69
CA ASN A 539 18.57 11.55 -4.55
C ASN A 539 18.45 10.21 -5.29
N ASP A 540 19.01 10.13 -6.50
CA ASP A 540 18.85 9.06 -7.51
C ASP A 540 19.31 7.64 -7.07
N ASP A 541 19.58 7.39 -5.79
CA ASP A 541 19.83 6.05 -5.23
C ASP A 541 18.50 5.27 -5.10
N VAL A 542 17.83 5.08 -6.23
CA VAL A 542 16.74 4.13 -6.37
C VAL A 542 17.35 2.74 -6.27
N LEU A 543 16.94 1.94 -5.29
CA LEU A 543 17.23 0.50 -5.29
C LEU A 543 16.73 -0.07 -6.62
N PRO A 544 17.61 -0.40 -7.61
CA PRO A 544 17.19 -0.75 -8.95
C PRO A 544 16.80 -2.23 -8.99
N LEU A 545 16.03 -2.66 -8.00
CA LEU A 545 15.57 -4.02 -7.84
C LEU A 545 14.43 -4.24 -8.82
N SER A 546 14.82 -4.55 -10.05
CA SER A 546 13.97 -5.27 -10.99
C SER A 546 14.05 -6.77 -10.70
N THR A 547 13.24 -7.56 -11.40
CA THR A 547 13.34 -9.02 -11.33
C THR A 547 14.70 -9.47 -11.87
N MET A 548 15.48 -10.23 -11.11
CA MET A 548 16.88 -10.59 -11.45
C MET A 548 17.19 -12.06 -11.17
N GLU A 549 18.00 -12.66 -12.05
CA GLU A 549 18.74 -13.92 -11.84
C GLU A 549 20.24 -13.60 -11.71
N MET A 550 20.89 -14.01 -10.61
CA MET A 550 22.30 -13.66 -10.34
C MET A 550 23.12 -14.87 -9.89
N GLY A 551 24.32 -15.12 -10.44
CA GLY A 551 25.04 -16.38 -10.25
C GLY A 551 25.35 -16.75 -8.80
N ASN A 552 25.25 -18.03 -8.45
CA ASN A 552 25.28 -18.63 -7.10
C ASN A 552 26.47 -18.29 -6.21
N ASN A 553 27.56 -17.78 -6.79
CA ASN A 553 28.76 -17.49 -6.02
C ASN A 553 28.61 -16.22 -5.16
N ASN A 554 27.52 -15.45 -5.35
CA ASN A 554 27.15 -14.32 -4.50
C ASN A 554 25.71 -14.53 -3.95
N PRO A 555 25.54 -14.75 -2.64
CA PRO A 555 24.24 -14.65 -1.98
C PRO A 555 23.56 -13.31 -2.31
N PHE A 556 22.22 -13.27 -2.34
CA PHE A 556 21.43 -12.05 -2.62
C PHE A 556 21.98 -10.80 -1.96
N LEU A 557 22.34 -10.93 -0.68
CA LEU A 557 22.82 -9.84 0.15
C LEU A 557 24.18 -9.27 -0.31
N ILE A 558 25.06 -10.10 -0.88
CA ILE A 558 26.34 -9.65 -1.43
C ILE A 558 26.12 -8.84 -2.70
N GLU A 559 25.18 -9.27 -3.53
CA GLU A 559 24.88 -8.59 -4.78
C GLU A 559 24.05 -7.31 -4.56
N LEU A 560 23.15 -7.31 -3.57
CA LEU A 560 22.49 -6.08 -3.14
C LEU A 560 23.52 -4.99 -2.78
N ASN A 561 24.63 -5.36 -2.15
CA ASN A 561 25.74 -4.43 -1.89
C ASN A 561 26.49 -3.98 -3.15
N SER A 562 26.51 -4.79 -4.21
CA SER A 562 27.14 -4.39 -5.48
C SER A 562 26.30 -3.33 -6.21
N LEU A 563 24.97 -3.40 -6.05
CA LEU A 563 24.01 -2.50 -6.67
C LEU A 563 23.88 -1.16 -5.96
N ILE A 564 24.38 -1.06 -4.73
CA ILE A 564 24.27 0.13 -3.88
C ILE A 564 25.66 0.60 -3.50
N SER A 565 26.07 1.77 -4.01
CA SER A 565 27.42 2.29 -3.74
C SER A 565 27.51 3.05 -2.41
N SER A 566 26.39 3.51 -1.86
CA SER A 566 26.33 4.39 -0.69
C SER A 566 26.36 3.66 0.66
N VAL A 567 26.00 2.37 0.71
CA VAL A 567 26.01 1.56 1.94
C VAL A 567 26.44 0.12 1.68
N ASP A 568 26.92 -0.53 2.73
CA ASP A 568 27.16 -1.97 2.78
C ASP A 568 26.15 -2.64 3.73
N LEU A 569 25.45 -3.66 3.26
CA LEU A 569 24.74 -4.61 4.11
C LEU A 569 25.75 -5.57 4.74
N VAL A 570 25.89 -5.50 6.05
CA VAL A 570 26.84 -6.32 6.81
C VAL A 570 26.13 -7.21 7.81
N ARG A 571 26.72 -8.38 8.05
CA ARG A 571 26.40 -9.17 9.22
C ARG A 571 27.05 -8.52 10.44
N SER A 572 26.23 -8.12 11.40
CA SER A 572 26.67 -7.59 12.67
C SER A 572 26.37 -8.59 13.79
N GLU A 573 27.03 -8.41 14.92
CA GLU A 573 26.87 -9.28 16.07
C GLU A 573 26.90 -8.49 17.38
N PHE A 574 26.18 -9.00 18.38
CA PHE A 574 26.22 -8.48 19.75
C PHE A 574 26.14 -9.64 20.75
N THR A 575 26.37 -9.36 22.03
CA THR A 575 26.31 -10.38 23.09
C THR A 575 24.99 -10.28 23.86
N ASN A 576 24.18 -11.32 23.84
CA ASN A 576 23.00 -11.45 24.68
C ASN A 576 23.20 -12.62 25.66
N ASN A 577 23.19 -12.34 26.96
CA ASN A 577 23.39 -13.37 28.01
C ASN A 577 24.62 -14.26 27.80
N GLY A 578 25.72 -13.69 27.27
CA GLY A 578 26.97 -14.41 26.99
C GLY A 578 26.98 -15.20 25.68
N GLN A 579 25.90 -15.18 24.90
CA GLN A 579 25.84 -15.75 23.55
C GLN A 579 26.03 -14.67 22.49
N THR A 580 26.82 -14.97 21.45
CA THR A 580 26.93 -14.12 20.27
C THR A 580 25.68 -14.29 19.41
N VAL A 581 24.97 -13.20 19.18
CA VAL A 581 23.77 -13.12 18.34
C VAL A 581 24.11 -12.34 17.08
N GLY A 582 23.82 -12.91 15.91
CA GLY A 582 24.04 -12.26 14.62
C GLY A 582 22.75 -11.65 14.05
N PHE A 583 22.88 -10.51 13.37
CA PHE A 583 21.80 -9.84 12.64
C PHE A 583 22.34 -9.12 11.40
N LEU A 584 21.46 -8.64 10.52
CA LEU A 584 21.82 -7.88 9.33
C LEU A 584 21.59 -6.40 9.56
N LYS A 585 22.48 -5.54 9.06
CA LYS A 585 22.27 -4.09 9.05
C LYS A 585 23.02 -3.40 7.92
N PHE A 586 22.53 -2.24 7.52
CA PHE A 586 23.27 -1.35 6.62
C PHE A 586 24.27 -0.50 7.41
N ILE A 587 25.46 -0.31 6.83
CA ILE A 587 26.46 0.66 7.29
C ILE A 587 26.84 1.57 6.13
N ASN A 588 27.04 2.86 6.40
CA ASN A 588 27.48 3.80 5.37
C ASN A 588 28.88 3.41 4.87
N ASN A 589 29.07 3.40 3.55
CA ASN A 589 30.37 3.14 2.97
C ASN A 589 31.26 4.39 3.16
N THR A 590 32.13 4.36 4.18
CA THR A 590 32.99 5.51 4.51
C THR A 590 34.11 5.79 3.49
N GLU A 591 34.30 4.92 2.48
CA GLU A 591 35.35 5.10 1.47
C GLU A 591 34.96 6.10 0.36
N THR A 592 33.68 6.45 0.22
CA THR A 592 33.27 7.55 -0.65
C THR A 592 33.63 8.87 0.03
N THR A 593 34.79 9.43 -0.30
CA THR A 593 35.27 10.74 0.17
C THR A 593 34.43 11.93 -0.32
N ASP A 594 33.24 11.70 -0.85
CA ASP A 594 32.37 12.75 -1.33
C ASP A 594 31.66 13.40 -0.14
N SER A 595 32.19 14.55 0.28
CA SER A 595 31.70 15.34 1.43
C SER A 595 30.34 16.01 1.16
N THR A 596 29.58 15.53 0.18
CA THR A 596 28.33 16.14 -0.30
C THR A 596 27.06 15.37 0.06
N PHE A 597 27.16 14.27 0.82
CA PHE A 597 25.97 13.65 1.46
C PHE A 597 25.30 14.68 2.39
N THR A 598 24.27 15.34 1.86
CA THR A 598 23.36 16.18 2.62
C THR A 598 22.37 15.27 3.34
N SER A 599 21.88 15.66 4.51
CA SER A 599 20.99 14.87 5.38
C SER A 599 19.61 14.51 4.79
N THR A 600 19.41 14.71 3.48
CA THR A 600 18.19 14.46 2.73
C THR A 600 18.24 13.18 1.90
N ASP A 601 19.36 12.48 1.88
CA ASP A 601 19.54 11.25 1.09
C ASP A 601 18.88 10.06 1.80
N TYR A 602 18.41 9.05 1.05
CA TYR A 602 17.84 7.83 1.63
C TYR A 602 18.69 7.35 2.81
N THR A 603 18.13 7.42 4.01
CA THR A 603 18.73 6.70 5.11
C THR A 603 18.26 5.27 4.94
N PHE A 604 19.18 4.35 4.64
CA PHE A 604 18.90 2.90 4.61
C PHE A 604 18.23 2.36 5.88
N ASN A 605 18.14 3.18 6.93
CA ASN A 605 17.22 3.04 8.04
C ASN A 605 15.78 2.70 7.62
N ASP A 606 15.31 3.14 6.44
CA ASP A 606 13.95 2.87 5.92
C ASP A 606 13.80 1.62 5.07
N VAL A 607 14.91 0.92 4.80
CA VAL A 607 14.90 -0.40 4.19
C VAL A 607 14.78 -1.45 5.29
N ILE A 608 13.80 -2.34 5.15
CA ILE A 608 13.58 -3.47 6.06
C ILE A 608 14.00 -4.73 5.34
N ILE A 609 14.91 -5.50 5.95
CA ILE A 609 15.35 -6.79 5.44
C ILE A 609 15.13 -7.83 6.52
N LEU A 610 14.47 -8.92 6.15
CA LEU A 610 14.36 -10.12 6.95
C LEU A 610 14.87 -11.31 6.15
N SER A 611 15.88 -12.00 6.67
CA SER A 611 16.41 -13.22 6.06
C SER A 611 16.11 -14.42 6.95
N LEU A 612 15.45 -15.42 6.38
CA LEU A 612 15.14 -16.69 7.03
C LEU A 612 15.98 -17.79 6.38
N THR A 613 16.47 -18.74 7.16
CA THR A 613 17.04 -19.95 6.57
C THR A 613 15.94 -20.73 5.82
N THR A 614 16.31 -21.49 4.79
CA THR A 614 15.38 -22.37 4.07
C THR A 614 14.62 -23.30 5.02
N GLN A 615 15.28 -23.76 6.09
CA GLN A 615 14.64 -24.58 7.14
C GLN A 615 13.58 -23.80 7.93
N GLN A 616 13.87 -22.55 8.33
CA GLN A 616 12.90 -21.69 9.02
C GLN A 616 11.70 -21.38 8.12
N ASN A 617 11.94 -21.04 6.85
CA ASN A 617 10.86 -20.80 5.89
C ASN A 617 9.98 -22.05 5.68
N THR A 618 10.59 -23.24 5.61
CA THR A 618 9.86 -24.52 5.52
C THR A 618 9.03 -24.80 6.79
N ALA A 619 9.55 -24.44 7.96
CA ALA A 619 8.81 -24.56 9.22
C ALA A 619 7.59 -23.62 9.24
N LEU A 620 7.75 -22.37 8.77
CA LEU A 620 6.62 -21.45 8.61
C LEU A 620 5.59 -21.98 7.61
N GLN A 621 6.01 -22.53 6.48
CA GLN A 621 5.10 -23.17 5.51
C GLN A 621 4.28 -24.29 6.16
N THR A 622 4.94 -25.14 6.96
CA THR A 622 4.26 -26.22 7.69
C THR A 622 3.22 -25.69 8.68
N LEU A 623 3.53 -24.58 9.36
CA LEU A 623 2.57 -23.90 10.24
C LEU A 623 1.39 -23.32 9.45
N LYS A 624 1.66 -22.72 8.28
CA LYS A 624 0.62 -22.21 7.37
C LYS A 624 -0.33 -23.33 6.96
N ASP A 625 0.19 -24.42 6.41
CA ASP A 625 -0.61 -25.56 5.92
C ASP A 625 -1.40 -26.27 7.04
N THR A 626 -0.97 -26.13 8.30
CA THR A 626 -1.65 -26.75 9.45
C THR A 626 -2.77 -25.88 10.03
N ASN A 627 -2.63 -24.55 9.98
CA ASN A 627 -3.47 -23.64 10.77
C ASN A 627 -4.34 -22.70 9.94
N PHE A 628 -4.06 -22.55 8.65
CA PHE A 628 -4.78 -21.65 7.76
C PHE A 628 -5.29 -22.41 6.53
N PRO A 629 -6.45 -22.02 6.00
CA PRO A 629 -6.93 -22.56 4.72
C PRO A 629 -6.03 -22.09 3.57
N ASP A 630 -6.10 -22.79 2.45
CA ASP A 630 -5.47 -22.34 1.22
C ASP A 630 -6.21 -21.12 0.64
N GLY A 631 -5.48 -20.23 -0.03
CA GLY A 631 -6.04 -19.07 -0.75
C GLY A 631 -5.96 -17.74 0.00
N TYR A 632 -6.17 -17.72 1.32
CA TYR A 632 -6.07 -16.46 2.07
C TYR A 632 -4.61 -16.02 2.26
N LYS A 633 -4.39 -14.70 2.15
CA LYS A 633 -3.08 -14.10 2.40
C LYS A 633 -2.64 -14.33 3.85
N ILE A 634 -1.42 -14.82 4.02
CA ILE A 634 -0.82 -15.04 5.33
C ILE A 634 0.40 -14.15 5.48
N TYR A 635 0.33 -13.31 6.50
CA TYR A 635 1.33 -12.32 6.77
C TYR A 635 2.29 -12.76 7.87
N LEU A 636 3.51 -12.28 7.75
CA LEU A 636 4.44 -12.29 8.86
C LEU A 636 4.16 -11.09 9.79
N GLY A 637 3.93 -11.39 11.06
CA GLY A 637 3.85 -10.41 12.14
C GLY A 637 4.98 -10.62 13.15
N VAL A 638 5.04 -9.74 14.15
CA VAL A 638 5.99 -9.82 15.26
C VAL A 638 5.25 -9.75 16.61
N LYS A 639 5.81 -10.37 17.64
CA LYS A 639 5.35 -10.24 19.03
C LYS A 639 6.54 -10.32 20.00
N ASP A 640 6.26 -10.17 21.29
CA ASP A 640 7.24 -10.32 22.38
C ASP A 640 8.50 -9.45 22.16
N ILE A 641 8.30 -8.23 21.65
CA ILE A 641 9.37 -7.29 21.34
C ILE A 641 10.06 -6.90 22.64
N THR A 642 11.34 -7.24 22.77
CA THR A 642 12.11 -7.04 24.00
C THR A 642 13.37 -6.23 23.71
N PRO A 643 13.60 -5.09 24.40
CA PRO A 643 14.86 -4.36 24.28
C PRO A 643 16.00 -5.11 24.98
N ILE A 644 17.17 -5.16 24.33
CA ILE A 644 18.40 -5.79 24.84
C ILE A 644 19.52 -4.76 24.85
N ILE A 645 20.12 -4.54 26.01
CA ILE A 645 21.27 -3.64 26.14
C ILE A 645 22.57 -4.45 26.10
N SER A 646 23.42 -4.20 25.11
CA SER A 646 24.72 -4.86 24.96
C SER A 646 25.78 -3.85 24.51
N GLY A 647 26.88 -3.76 25.26
CA GLY A 647 28.00 -2.88 24.90
C GLY A 647 27.65 -1.38 24.85
N GLY A 648 26.58 -0.95 25.53
CA GLY A 648 26.09 0.44 25.51
C GLY A 648 25.14 0.77 24.37
N ASN A 649 24.88 -0.18 23.46
CA ASN A 649 23.88 -0.05 22.40
C ASN A 649 22.60 -0.78 22.80
N THR A 650 21.46 -0.29 22.29
CA THR A 650 20.17 -0.96 22.40
C THR A 650 19.91 -1.77 21.13
N TYR A 651 19.50 -3.01 21.32
CA TYR A 651 19.01 -3.92 20.28
C TYR A 651 17.59 -4.33 20.65
N PHE A 652 16.89 -4.95 19.71
CA PHE A 652 15.56 -5.49 19.94
C PHE A 652 15.52 -6.94 19.47
N SER A 653 14.92 -7.81 20.27
CA SER A 653 14.51 -9.16 19.84
C SER A 653 13.01 -9.24 19.74
N PHE A 654 12.49 -10.06 18.84
CA PHE A 654 11.06 -10.32 18.71
C PHE A 654 10.82 -11.71 18.14
N GLU A 655 9.69 -12.31 18.50
CA GLU A 655 9.23 -13.56 17.89
C GLU A 655 8.46 -13.27 16.60
N LEU A 656 8.77 -14.00 15.54
CA LEU A 656 7.99 -14.01 14.31
C LEU A 656 6.71 -14.82 14.50
N VAL A 657 5.59 -14.35 13.98
CA VAL A 657 4.31 -15.06 13.99
C VAL A 657 3.67 -15.05 12.62
N LEU A 658 2.83 -16.04 12.34
CA LEU A 658 1.95 -15.99 11.17
C LEU A 658 0.60 -15.42 11.57
N ARG A 659 0.11 -14.44 10.81
CA ARG A 659 -1.20 -13.82 10.99
C ARG A 659 -1.99 -13.91 9.69
N GLY A 660 -3.28 -14.22 9.80
CA GLY A 660 -4.15 -14.33 8.63
C GLY A 660 -5.57 -14.66 9.04
N LEU A 661 -6.39 -15.05 8.07
CA LEU A 661 -7.76 -15.49 8.29
C LEU A 661 -7.85 -17.01 8.30
N ARG A 662 -8.77 -17.56 9.09
CA ARG A 662 -9.14 -18.97 9.00
C ARG A 662 -10.65 -19.16 9.09
N SER A 663 -11.13 -20.26 8.51
CA SER A 663 -12.49 -20.72 8.72
C SER A 663 -12.52 -21.66 9.94
N GLN A 664 -13.34 -21.34 10.93
CA GLN A 664 -13.60 -22.20 12.08
C GLN A 664 -15.10 -22.22 12.39
N ASN A 665 -15.70 -23.42 12.41
CA ASN A 665 -17.13 -23.62 12.65
C ASN A 665 -18.03 -22.79 11.70
N ASP A 666 -17.69 -22.75 10.41
CA ASP A 666 -18.43 -22.02 9.37
C ASP A 666 -18.41 -20.48 9.53
N GLU A 667 -17.53 -19.95 10.37
CA GLU A 667 -17.26 -18.51 10.55
C GLU A 667 -15.81 -18.19 10.18
N ILE A 668 -15.57 -16.96 9.68
CA ILE A 668 -14.22 -16.44 9.48
C ILE A 668 -13.76 -15.75 10.76
N GLU A 669 -12.51 -15.99 11.14
CA GLU A 669 -11.85 -15.26 12.21
C GLU A 669 -10.40 -14.92 11.85
N THR A 670 -9.86 -13.89 12.49
CA THR A 670 -8.43 -13.63 12.48
C THR A 670 -7.71 -14.66 13.35
N HIS A 671 -6.55 -15.12 12.91
CA HIS A 671 -5.79 -16.12 13.62
C HIS A 671 -4.30 -15.79 13.64
N VAL A 672 -3.66 -16.09 14.76
CA VAL A 672 -2.22 -15.89 14.98
C VAL A 672 -1.60 -17.20 15.43
N VAL A 673 -0.48 -17.56 14.81
CA VAL A 673 0.28 -18.78 15.10
C VAL A 673 1.72 -18.44 15.42
N ASP A 674 2.15 -18.90 16.59
CA ASP A 674 3.53 -18.76 17.07
C ASP A 674 4.49 -19.63 16.26
N SER A 675 5.60 -19.04 15.83
CA SER A 675 6.63 -19.78 15.09
C SER A 675 7.78 -20.29 15.94
N GLY A 676 7.99 -19.69 17.12
CA GLY A 676 9.20 -19.88 17.94
C GLY A 676 10.48 -19.34 17.30
N ILE A 677 10.41 -18.63 16.17
CA ILE A 677 11.56 -18.04 15.49
C ILE A 677 11.81 -16.66 16.07
N ILE A 678 12.98 -16.47 16.69
CA ILE A 678 13.41 -15.17 17.22
C ILE A 678 14.30 -14.44 16.20
N ALA A 679 13.93 -13.20 15.89
CA ALA A 679 14.71 -12.28 15.08
C ALA A 679 15.26 -11.13 15.93
N TYR A 680 16.27 -10.45 15.39
CA TYR A 680 16.99 -9.37 16.08
C TYR A 680 17.25 -8.20 15.15
N THR A 681 17.24 -6.99 15.70
CA THR A 681 17.58 -5.76 14.98
C THR A 681 18.23 -4.74 15.92
N ASP A 682 19.02 -3.81 15.37
CA ASP A 682 19.44 -2.59 16.07
C ASP A 682 18.55 -1.38 15.76
N ALA A 683 17.59 -1.53 14.83
CA ALA A 683 16.55 -0.54 14.60
C ALA A 683 15.54 -0.52 15.76
N GLN A 684 15.11 0.67 16.14
CA GLN A 684 14.10 0.83 17.17
C GLN A 684 12.72 0.36 16.64
N ILE A 685 12.06 -0.50 17.40
CA ILE A 685 10.67 -0.91 17.16
C ILE A 685 9.82 -0.32 18.28
N LEU A 686 9.07 0.76 18.01
CA LEU A 686 8.11 1.32 18.96
C LEU A 686 6.69 0.80 18.67
N GLY A 687 5.94 0.51 19.72
CA GLY A 687 4.52 0.16 19.65
C GLY A 687 3.96 -0.66 20.81
N ILE A 688 4.79 -1.18 21.73
CA ILE A 688 4.27 -1.90 22.91
C ILE A 688 5.01 -1.53 24.23
N ASP A 689 6.18 -0.87 24.16
CA ASP A 689 7.02 -0.64 25.34
C ASP A 689 7.74 0.72 25.34
N SER A 690 7.14 1.81 24.84
CA SER A 690 7.59 3.10 25.37
C SER A 690 7.34 3.14 26.88
N GLY A 691 6.32 2.40 27.32
CA GLY A 691 5.78 2.38 28.67
C GLY A 691 5.19 3.74 29.01
N HIS A 692 4.64 4.45 28.02
CA HIS A 692 3.98 5.73 28.23
C HIS A 692 2.57 5.73 27.63
N VAL A 693 1.62 6.30 28.37
CA VAL A 693 0.23 6.54 27.89
C VAL A 693 0.03 8.02 27.71
N PHE A 694 -0.72 8.43 26.68
CA PHE A 694 -1.08 9.84 26.55
C PHE A 694 -1.84 10.27 27.79
N PRO A 695 -1.44 11.39 28.42
CA PRO A 695 -2.07 11.80 29.67
C PRO A 695 -3.54 12.19 29.47
N VAL A 696 -4.00 12.35 28.23
CA VAL A 696 -5.38 12.68 27.89
C VAL A 696 -5.79 12.03 26.57
N SER A 697 -7.05 11.60 26.44
CA SER A 697 -7.62 11.07 25.20
C SER A 697 -8.00 12.19 24.22
N GLN A 698 -7.85 11.97 22.91
CA GLN A 698 -8.19 12.96 21.86
C GLN A 698 -7.48 14.31 22.03
N ALA A 699 -6.19 14.23 22.37
CA ALA A 699 -5.37 15.36 22.71
C ALA A 699 -4.85 16.12 21.47
N TYR A 700 -4.58 17.40 21.63
CA TYR A 700 -3.82 18.22 20.69
C TYR A 700 -2.92 19.20 21.46
N ILE A 701 -1.81 19.63 20.84
CA ILE A 701 -0.87 20.57 21.45
C ILE A 701 -1.38 22.01 21.22
N GLU A 702 -1.66 22.73 22.30
CA GLU A 702 -1.98 24.17 22.28
C GLU A 702 -0.69 25.01 22.29
N GLU A 703 0.20 24.76 23.25
CA GLU A 703 1.49 25.47 23.37
C GLU A 703 2.66 24.49 23.51
N ASP A 704 3.73 24.76 22.77
CA ASP A 704 4.89 23.87 22.66
C ASP A 704 5.98 24.11 23.73
N PHE A 705 6.83 23.11 23.99
CA PHE A 705 8.01 23.21 24.84
C PHE A 705 9.09 24.04 24.15
N GLY A 706 9.44 25.20 24.71
CA GLY A 706 10.45 26.04 24.06
C GLY A 706 10.41 27.51 24.43
N GLU A 707 11.00 28.35 23.59
CA GLU A 707 10.97 29.80 23.79
C GLU A 707 9.59 30.37 23.47
N ARG A 708 9.10 31.28 24.33
CA ARG A 708 7.86 32.04 24.11
C ARG A 708 8.06 33.51 24.45
N THR A 709 7.14 34.36 23.98
CA THR A 709 7.15 35.79 24.33
C THR A 709 7.02 35.94 25.85
N GLY A 710 8.08 36.42 26.51
CA GLY A 710 8.11 36.62 27.97
C GLY A 710 8.72 35.48 28.78
N GLY A 711 9.24 34.41 28.17
CA GLY A 711 9.99 33.38 28.88
C GLY A 711 10.19 32.08 28.09
N ARG A 712 10.61 31.03 28.78
CA ARG A 712 10.65 29.68 28.21
C ARG A 712 9.47 28.88 28.75
N HIS A 713 8.65 28.32 27.87
CA HIS A 713 7.67 27.31 28.20
C HIS A 713 8.39 26.02 28.60
N LYS A 714 7.98 25.45 29.72
CA LYS A 714 8.76 24.45 30.47
C LYS A 714 8.20 23.04 30.34
N GLY A 715 7.08 22.91 29.63
CA GLY A 715 6.36 21.70 29.29
C GLY A 715 5.63 21.95 27.99
N ILE A 716 4.55 21.21 27.79
CA ILE A 716 3.59 21.41 26.71
C ILE A 716 2.20 21.64 27.31
N ASP A 717 1.35 22.37 26.61
CA ASP A 717 -0.05 22.53 26.97
C ASP A 717 -0.90 21.67 26.03
N ILE A 718 -1.70 20.78 26.62
CA ILE A 718 -2.50 19.77 25.93
C ILE A 718 -3.97 20.07 26.16
N GLU A 719 -4.73 20.24 25.09
CA GLU A 719 -6.19 20.41 25.15
C GLU A 719 -6.92 19.13 24.67
N THR A 720 -8.22 19.06 24.91
CA THR A 720 -9.09 17.96 24.46
C THR A 720 -10.29 18.47 23.73
N THR A 721 -10.55 17.95 22.52
CA THR A 721 -11.63 18.36 21.60
C THR A 721 -11.62 19.85 21.23
N SER A 722 -11.98 20.22 20.01
CA SER A 722 -11.92 21.62 19.52
C SER A 722 -12.86 22.61 20.25
N ASP A 723 -13.53 22.19 21.33
CA ASP A 723 -14.34 23.04 22.19
C ASP A 723 -13.61 23.22 23.54
N ALA A 724 -12.66 24.16 23.55
CA ALA A 724 -11.82 24.56 24.69
C ALA A 724 -12.61 25.07 25.93
N THR A 725 -13.93 24.86 25.99
CA THR A 725 -14.84 25.32 27.03
C THR A 725 -15.30 24.23 28.00
N THR A 726 -14.97 22.95 27.78
CA THR A 726 -15.46 21.85 28.62
C THR A 726 -14.40 21.37 29.64
N PRO A 727 -14.56 21.65 30.95
CA PRO A 727 -13.74 21.03 32.00
C PRO A 727 -14.06 19.54 32.13
N GLY A 728 -13.13 18.77 32.70
CA GLY A 728 -13.43 17.43 33.21
C GLY A 728 -12.89 16.25 32.39
N SER A 729 -12.12 16.49 31.33
CA SER A 729 -11.46 15.41 30.59
C SER A 729 -10.50 14.65 31.51
N PRO A 730 -10.64 13.31 31.65
CA PRO A 730 -9.77 12.53 32.53
C PRO A 730 -8.28 12.68 32.17
N VAL A 731 -7.45 12.90 33.19
CA VAL A 731 -6.00 12.91 33.05
C VAL A 731 -5.42 11.62 33.62
N TYR A 732 -4.62 10.93 32.82
CA TYR A 732 -4.03 9.64 33.13
C TYR A 732 -2.52 9.74 33.43
N ALA A 733 -2.02 8.84 34.27
CA ALA A 733 -0.60 8.70 34.55
C ALA A 733 0.13 8.23 33.29
N ALA A 734 0.78 9.17 32.61
CA ALA A 734 1.63 8.88 31.46
C ALA A 734 2.77 7.89 31.73
N ARG A 735 3.10 7.59 33.00
CA ARG A 735 4.04 6.53 33.38
C ARG A 735 3.65 5.98 34.75
N GLY A 736 3.78 4.67 34.94
CA GLY A 736 3.68 4.06 36.27
C GLY A 736 4.79 4.55 37.20
N GLY A 737 4.49 4.68 38.48
CA GLY A 737 5.46 5.16 39.45
C GLY A 737 4.87 5.50 40.82
N THR A 738 5.61 6.28 41.59
CA THR A 738 5.19 6.71 42.94
C THR A 738 4.82 8.18 42.95
N VAL A 739 3.64 8.51 43.49
CA VAL A 739 3.22 9.90 43.65
C VAL A 739 4.07 10.58 44.71
N GLU A 740 4.82 11.60 44.31
CA GLU A 740 5.76 12.30 45.18
C GLU A 740 5.29 13.68 45.64
N ARG A 741 4.37 14.29 44.89
CA ARG A 741 3.82 15.59 45.26
C ARG A 741 2.39 15.70 44.76
N ILE A 742 1.54 16.24 45.62
CA ILE A 742 0.14 16.53 45.28
C ILE A 742 -0.21 17.88 45.87
N ILE A 743 -0.81 18.72 45.05
CA ILE A 743 -1.44 19.97 45.49
C ILE A 743 -2.94 19.84 45.26
N LYS A 744 -3.73 20.06 46.31
CA LYS A 744 -5.20 19.96 46.32
C LYS A 744 -5.84 21.33 46.58
N ALA A 745 -7.11 21.49 46.23
CA ALA A 745 -7.89 22.68 46.60
C ALA A 745 -8.37 22.62 48.06
N THR A 746 -8.51 23.77 48.71
CA THR A 746 -9.00 23.87 50.10
C THR A 746 -10.49 23.56 50.29
N ASN A 747 -11.33 23.65 49.25
CA ASN A 747 -12.77 23.39 49.31
C ASN A 747 -13.30 22.91 47.94
N ASN A 748 -14.17 21.88 47.93
CA ASN A 748 -14.85 21.33 46.76
C ASN A 748 -15.55 22.43 45.92
N GLY A 749 -14.86 22.93 44.90
CA GLY A 749 -15.39 23.86 43.90
C GLY A 749 -15.13 25.35 44.12
N THR A 750 -14.39 25.78 45.15
CA THR A 750 -13.95 27.18 45.27
C THR A 750 -12.53 27.25 45.82
N ILE A 751 -11.59 27.61 44.96
CA ILE A 751 -10.16 27.69 45.28
C ILE A 751 -9.92 28.94 46.15
N THR A 752 -9.82 28.77 47.48
CA THR A 752 -9.46 29.86 48.40
C THR A 752 -7.99 29.83 48.80
N ALA A 753 -7.35 28.66 48.73
CA ALA A 753 -5.90 28.45 48.74
C ALA A 753 -5.59 27.06 48.15
N TYR A 754 -4.33 26.82 47.82
CA TYR A 754 -3.84 25.49 47.48
C TYR A 754 -3.15 24.88 48.70
N LEU A 755 -3.40 23.59 48.99
CA LEU A 755 -2.76 22.90 50.12
C LEU A 755 -1.59 22.06 49.64
N THR A 756 -0.44 22.19 50.32
CA THR A 756 0.66 21.23 50.23
C THR A 756 0.32 19.98 51.03
N GLU A 757 1.08 18.90 50.81
CA GLU A 757 0.93 17.65 51.55
C GLU A 757 1.02 17.78 53.09
N ASN A 758 1.64 18.85 53.59
CA ASN A 758 1.80 19.11 55.02
C ASN A 758 0.72 20.06 55.58
N GLY A 759 -0.32 20.37 54.81
CA GLY A 759 -1.39 21.30 55.21
C GLY A 759 -0.98 22.78 55.18
N GLY A 760 0.14 23.11 54.55
CA GLY A 760 0.57 24.49 54.31
C GLY A 760 -0.07 25.08 53.05
N THR A 761 -0.06 26.39 52.91
CA THR A 761 -0.56 27.07 51.70
C THR A 761 0.51 27.10 50.60
N ASP A 762 0.18 26.59 49.41
CA ASP A 762 0.99 26.72 48.19
C ASP A 762 0.55 27.97 47.42
N ASN A 763 1.46 28.93 47.24
CA ASN A 763 1.17 30.18 46.53
C ASN A 763 1.68 30.13 45.06
N ASN A 764 1.99 28.95 44.54
CA ASN A 764 2.48 28.79 43.18
C ASN A 764 1.36 28.95 42.15
N ALA A 765 1.64 29.74 41.13
CA ALA A 765 0.86 29.97 39.92
C ALA A 765 0.41 28.70 39.17
N ALA A 766 1.04 27.56 39.40
CA ALA A 766 0.76 26.33 38.64
C ALA A 766 -0.48 25.54 39.10
N GLY A 767 -1.21 26.04 40.10
CA GLY A 767 -2.51 25.48 40.51
C GLY A 767 -2.46 24.07 41.10
N ILE A 768 -3.55 23.33 40.90
CA ILE A 768 -3.71 21.92 41.32
C ILE A 768 -2.85 21.05 40.43
N ARG A 769 -2.07 20.17 41.04
CA ARG A 769 -1.09 19.38 40.32
C ARG A 769 -0.72 18.08 41.00
N VAL A 770 -0.29 17.12 40.20
CA VAL A 770 0.27 15.84 40.63
C VAL A 770 1.69 15.72 40.07
N ARG A 771 2.60 15.15 40.86
CA ARG A 771 3.93 14.72 40.41
C ARG A 771 4.13 13.24 40.70
N ILE A 772 4.55 12.50 39.68
CA ILE A 772 4.89 11.09 39.77
C ILE A 772 6.39 10.94 39.51
N LEU A 773 7.12 10.26 40.40
CA LEU A 773 8.43 9.70 40.07
C LEU A 773 8.16 8.40 39.32
N GLY A 774 8.31 8.42 38.00
CA GLY A 774 8.08 7.26 37.16
C GLY A 774 9.16 6.19 37.37
N ASP A 775 8.81 4.94 37.08
CA ASP A 775 9.72 3.80 37.25
C ASP A 775 10.99 3.88 36.40
N ASN A 776 10.99 4.74 35.37
CA ASN A 776 12.17 5.05 34.56
C ASN A 776 13.07 6.15 35.15
N GLY A 777 12.77 6.66 36.36
CA GLY A 777 13.58 7.64 37.07
C GLY A 777 13.31 9.11 36.73
N TYR A 778 12.36 9.40 35.83
CA TYR A 778 11.93 10.76 35.52
C TYR A 778 10.76 11.20 36.38
N TYR A 779 10.61 12.51 36.58
CA TYR A 779 9.44 13.11 37.22
C TYR A 779 8.46 13.62 36.18
N TYR A 780 7.22 13.15 36.26
CA TYR A 780 6.11 13.56 35.41
C TYR A 780 5.22 14.49 36.19
N TYR A 781 4.97 15.69 35.66
CA TYR A 781 4.14 16.69 36.29
C TYR A 781 2.89 16.97 35.47
N TYR A 782 1.76 17.00 36.14
CA TYR A 782 0.43 17.25 35.58
C TYR A 782 -0.16 18.45 36.31
N PHE A 783 -0.34 19.56 35.61
CA PHE A 783 -0.73 20.85 36.17
C PHE A 783 -2.13 21.26 35.70
N HIS A 784 -2.63 22.35 36.29
CA HIS A 784 -3.92 22.96 35.94
C HIS A 784 -5.13 22.03 36.13
N LEU A 785 -5.03 21.00 36.98
CA LEU A 785 -6.10 20.03 37.20
C LEU A 785 -7.36 20.67 37.82
N ALA A 786 -8.51 20.03 37.65
CA ALA A 786 -9.78 20.47 38.20
C ALA A 786 -9.85 20.30 39.74
N PRO A 787 -10.55 21.19 40.47
CA PRO A 787 -10.73 21.05 41.92
C PRO A 787 -11.44 19.76 42.34
N GLY A 788 -10.80 19.01 43.25
CA GLY A 788 -11.34 17.79 43.85
C GLY A 788 -11.11 16.52 43.04
N THR A 789 -10.56 16.61 41.82
CA THR A 789 -10.42 15.45 40.93
C THR A 789 -9.18 14.60 41.21
N ASN A 790 -8.24 15.10 42.02
CA ASN A 790 -7.06 14.37 42.48
C ASN A 790 -7.14 14.04 43.99
N ASP A 791 -8.32 14.14 44.61
CA ASP A 791 -8.50 13.93 46.05
C ASP A 791 -8.29 12.48 46.48
N HIS A 792 -8.46 11.52 45.56
CA HIS A 792 -8.22 10.09 45.77
C HIS A 792 -6.75 9.72 45.91
N LEU A 793 -5.83 10.59 45.48
CA LEU A 793 -4.39 10.35 45.54
C LEU A 793 -3.74 10.89 46.83
N ASN A 794 -2.71 10.19 47.33
CA ASN A 794 -1.84 10.59 48.43
C ASN A 794 -0.37 10.44 48.04
N ILE A 795 0.52 11.18 48.72
CA ILE A 795 1.97 10.98 48.51
C ILE A 795 2.36 9.60 49.01
N GLY A 796 3.16 8.90 48.19
CA GLY A 796 3.57 7.52 48.41
C GLY A 796 2.65 6.50 47.76
N ASP A 797 1.50 6.92 47.21
CA ASP A 797 0.66 6.03 46.43
C ASP A 797 1.43 5.58 45.18
N VAL A 798 1.33 4.29 44.87
CA VAL A 798 1.82 3.72 43.61
C VAL A 798 0.68 3.82 42.61
N VAL A 799 0.94 4.42 41.46
CA VAL A 799 0.02 4.51 40.34
C VAL A 799 0.58 3.70 39.18
N ALA A 800 -0.26 2.90 38.54
CA ALA A 800 0.08 2.24 37.30
C ALA A 800 0.07 3.26 36.15
N ILE A 801 0.71 2.90 35.05
CA ILE A 801 0.51 3.60 33.78
C ILE A 801 -0.99 3.56 33.42
N GLY A 802 -1.54 4.67 32.91
CA GLY A 802 -2.96 4.76 32.55
C GLY A 802 -3.93 4.97 33.73
N ASP A 803 -3.48 4.95 34.98
CA ASP A 803 -4.35 5.28 36.13
C ASP A 803 -4.84 6.73 36.03
N GLN A 804 -6.13 6.97 36.28
CA GLN A 804 -6.66 8.33 36.34
C GLN A 804 -6.11 9.07 37.57
N ILE A 805 -5.45 10.20 37.33
CA ILE A 805 -4.81 11.02 38.37
C ILE A 805 -5.47 12.39 38.56
N GLY A 806 -6.41 12.74 37.69
CA GLY A 806 -7.18 13.97 37.78
C GLY A 806 -8.09 14.15 36.57
N GLU A 807 -8.54 15.38 36.38
CA GLU A 807 -9.23 15.83 35.18
C GLU A 807 -8.67 17.21 34.79
N ILE A 808 -8.71 17.55 33.50
CA ILE A 808 -8.34 18.86 32.99
C ILE A 808 -9.19 19.94 33.67
N GLY A 809 -8.52 20.98 34.15
CA GLY A 809 -9.15 22.12 34.78
C GLY A 809 -8.53 23.45 34.33
N LEU A 810 -8.76 24.47 35.14
CA LEU A 810 -8.29 25.84 34.91
C LEU A 810 -7.66 26.43 36.19
N SER A 811 -6.99 25.59 36.99
CA SER A 811 -6.43 26.03 38.26
C SER A 811 -5.03 26.66 38.07
N GLY A 812 -4.78 27.87 38.59
CA GLY A 812 -3.48 28.54 38.47
C GLY A 812 -3.56 30.08 38.52
N GLU A 813 -2.46 30.78 38.20
CA GLU A 813 -2.48 32.24 37.97
C GLU A 813 -3.32 32.56 36.73
N GLY A 814 -4.40 33.32 36.94
CA GLY A 814 -5.48 33.51 35.98
C GLY A 814 -6.85 33.54 36.65
N ASN A 815 -6.97 32.96 37.86
CA ASN A 815 -8.19 32.96 38.66
C ASN A 815 -8.52 34.30 39.36
N GLU A 816 -7.84 35.39 38.99
CA GLU A 816 -8.45 36.70 39.20
C GLU A 816 -9.65 36.76 38.26
N VAL A 817 -10.86 36.79 38.82
CA VAL A 817 -12.17 36.84 38.14
C VAL A 817 -12.27 37.92 37.02
N ASN A 818 -11.22 38.72 36.80
CA ASN A 818 -11.11 39.79 35.81
C ASN A 818 -9.82 39.76 34.95
N SER A 819 -9.03 38.68 34.91
CA SER A 819 -7.91 38.57 33.96
C SER A 819 -8.37 37.87 32.67
N PRO A 820 -8.56 38.58 31.55
CA PRO A 820 -9.04 38.01 30.29
C PRO A 820 -8.00 37.16 29.55
N ALA A 821 -6.87 36.82 30.18
CA ALA A 821 -5.70 36.29 29.48
C ALA A 821 -5.67 34.76 29.34
N TRP A 822 -6.42 33.99 30.14
CA TRP A 822 -6.39 32.52 30.13
C TRP A 822 -7.79 31.95 30.35
N THR A 823 -8.53 31.75 29.26
CA THR A 823 -9.92 31.28 29.30
C THR A 823 -10.12 29.83 28.84
N GLN A 824 -9.03 29.10 28.53
CA GLN A 824 -9.09 27.77 27.91
C GLN A 824 -8.60 26.67 28.86
N TYR A 825 -9.37 25.59 28.95
CA TYR A 825 -9.05 24.40 29.74
C TYR A 825 -7.96 23.58 29.06
N HIS A 826 -6.80 23.44 29.69
CA HIS A 826 -5.67 22.66 29.17
C HIS A 826 -4.96 21.92 30.31
N LEU A 827 -4.24 20.86 29.95
CA LEU A 827 -3.26 20.18 30.80
C LEU A 827 -1.88 20.72 30.46
N HIS A 828 -1.23 21.41 31.41
CA HIS A 828 0.19 21.66 31.31
C HIS A 828 0.97 20.43 31.79
N PHE A 829 1.82 19.86 30.92
CA PHE A 829 2.54 18.61 31.14
C PHE A 829 4.06 18.82 31.04
N GLU A 830 4.79 18.53 32.11
CA GLU A 830 6.26 18.66 32.16
C GLU A 830 6.95 17.33 32.52
N ILE A 831 8.15 17.09 31.97
CA ILE A 831 9.01 15.96 32.35
C ILE A 831 10.38 16.46 32.82
N TRP A 832 10.84 15.96 33.97
CA TRP A 832 12.10 16.38 34.58
C TRP A 832 13.02 15.19 34.85
N SER A 833 14.32 15.33 34.59
CA SER A 833 15.35 14.32 34.89
C SER A 833 15.83 14.32 36.35
N GLY A 834 15.29 15.22 37.16
CA GLY A 834 15.69 15.50 38.53
C GLY A 834 14.72 16.47 39.22
N THR A 835 15.00 16.86 40.47
CA THR A 835 14.10 17.72 41.25
C THR A 835 14.38 19.23 41.13
N ASN A 836 15.46 19.64 40.46
CA ASN A 836 15.83 21.05 40.34
C ASN A 836 15.06 21.76 39.22
N TYR A 837 14.14 22.63 39.63
CA TYR A 837 13.22 23.35 38.73
C TYR A 837 13.87 24.23 37.66
N ARG A 838 15.17 24.54 37.75
CA ARG A 838 15.86 25.39 36.76
C ARG A 838 16.62 24.60 35.70
N THR A 839 17.16 23.44 36.07
CA THR A 839 18.17 22.74 35.25
C THR A 839 17.70 21.38 34.78
N ASP A 840 16.73 20.78 35.46
CA ASP A 840 16.42 19.36 35.26
C ASP A 840 15.19 19.18 34.36
N LYS A 841 14.63 20.28 33.84
CA LYS A 841 13.52 20.23 32.89
C LYS A 841 14.02 19.75 31.55
N VAL A 842 13.43 18.68 31.05
CA VAL A 842 13.73 18.14 29.72
C VAL A 842 12.52 18.36 28.83
N SER A 843 12.76 18.38 27.53
CA SER A 843 11.66 18.40 26.56
C SER A 843 10.78 17.17 26.81
N PRO A 844 9.45 17.32 26.98
CA PRO A 844 8.54 16.18 27.06
C PRO A 844 8.74 15.22 25.88
N TYR A 845 8.96 15.72 24.66
CA TYR A 845 9.24 14.91 23.48
C TYR A 845 10.55 14.11 23.52
N THR A 846 11.48 14.45 24.42
CA THR A 846 12.71 13.66 24.59
C THR A 846 12.44 12.38 25.37
N VAL A 847 11.52 12.42 26.32
CA VAL A 847 11.21 11.28 27.21
C VAL A 847 9.94 10.56 26.80
N PHE A 848 9.00 11.30 26.21
CA PHE A 848 7.71 10.84 25.72
C PHE A 848 7.49 11.34 24.28
N PRO A 849 8.20 10.77 23.29
CA PRO A 849 8.22 11.28 21.91
C PRO A 849 6.87 11.23 21.18
N GLU A 850 5.95 10.36 21.60
CA GLU A 850 4.61 10.19 21.04
C GLU A 850 3.77 11.48 21.15
N LEU A 851 4.11 12.38 22.08
CA LEU A 851 3.51 13.72 22.17
C LEU A 851 3.61 14.53 20.87
N ALA A 852 4.60 14.25 20.01
CA ALA A 852 4.75 14.91 18.71
C ALA A 852 3.70 14.48 17.67
N LEU A 853 2.94 13.42 17.94
CA LEU A 853 1.86 12.92 17.07
C LEU A 853 0.54 13.65 17.28
N LEU A 854 0.40 14.34 18.41
CA LEU A 854 -0.79 15.10 18.72
C LEU A 854 -0.90 16.26 17.71
N PRO A 855 -2.05 16.46 17.06
CA PRO A 855 -2.24 17.59 16.17
C PRO A 855 -1.94 18.90 16.91
N PHE A 856 -1.42 19.91 16.21
CA PHE A 856 -1.31 21.25 16.78
C PHE A 856 -2.62 22.00 16.56
N ASP A 857 -3.13 22.69 17.58
CA ASP A 857 -4.25 23.58 17.38
C ASP A 857 -3.81 24.79 16.57
N THR A 858 -4.14 24.75 15.28
CA THR A 858 -3.87 25.85 14.36
C THR A 858 -4.83 27.02 14.55
N HIS A 859 -5.76 26.98 15.53
CA HIS A 859 -6.75 28.05 15.76
C HIS A 859 -6.24 29.33 16.43
N ARG A 860 -4.95 29.46 16.77
CA ARG A 860 -4.35 30.76 17.10
C ARG A 860 -3.47 31.26 15.94
N ASN A 861 -4.16 31.74 14.90
CA ASN A 861 -3.76 32.65 13.81
C ASN A 861 -2.27 32.96 13.57
N ASP A 862 -1.88 32.91 12.29
CA ASP A 862 -1.31 34.04 11.53
C ASP A 862 -1.13 35.39 12.28
#